data_AF-A0A812VRN7-F1
#
_entry.id   AF-A0A812VRN7-F1
#
_cell.length_a   1.000
_cell.length_b   1.000
_cell.length_c   1.000
_cell.angle_alpha   90.00
_cell.angle_beta   90.00
_cell.angle_gamma   90.00
#
_symmetry.space_group_name_H-M   'P 1'
#
loop_
_entity.id
_entity.type
_entity.pdbx_description
1 polymer ?
#
loop_
_entity_poly.entity_id
_entity_poly.type
_entity_poly.pdbx_seq_one_letter_code
_entity_poly.pdbx_strand_id
1 'polypeptide(L)'
;MAVLDEQIVVTQAMQFSPFNKPFKEDIDEWNDKLMYVSECLDQWLKVQRAWMYLQPIFDSPDIMKQLPTEGKKFKVVDGKWRQTMSRVHSNGHALTQCTQEGLLTQWQTVNRDLDIVQKGLDDYLATKCAAFARFYFLSNDELLEILSQTKDPLRVQPFLSKVFEAMKKLTFTDQLVATQMHSKEGEIIDFVNPVVTKDKNVETWMTEVENEMIAGVRNVCRIGVESYPEMPRTEWVLKNPGQVCLNSSQVHWTAEVEEAIKGGTVAEYFTRLSEQLLDLVRLVRGDITKMSIGALVVIDVHAKDTVEKLAKEKIDDCMSFEWISQLRYYWEMDDRNSETWQVRMVQTPFPYGYEYLGNSFRLVITPLTDMCYMTLMGAQSLNLGGAPAGPAGTGKTETTKDLAKALAKQCVVFNCSPEMDYLMVGKFFKGLASSGAWCCFDEFNRIYIEVLSVIAQQLLQLFSAKRELTSYNDSVELEFDSTLIMMRPTFNVFITMNPGYAGRSELPDNLAALFRPMAMMVPDYAMIGEISFYAFGFEKGRHLAKKMVTTFQLCSEQLSAQSHYDYGMRAVKTVIEAAGLNKRKYPDQSEGQILLRALQDVNVPKFLKDDLPLFYNIISDLFPGVEKPAIDYGKLDEMAKEKSKLTNLQLRGIADFLPAGRRESMSASLVKQPTDYFIKKQFELFDMIQVRHGMMLVGPTGGGKTCCYRTLQAACTALVDPKDPESPFQKTHVHVLNPKAITQNQLYGAFDEVTREWSDGVAAELIRNATRDNHNPDHHWVMFDGPVDALWIESMNTVLDDNKKLCLVSGEIIALTAKMRMQFEVEDLEVASCVPLSTLGSAHELLNLESTMWKVTGSTVCHDYVSKAQTLRRLLEEVVTTTDNNSIQALFRLMDCYFINFQPTELKPAASFKVPNLVPLFFFCLIWSIGATCDAKSRNGFSDLVWATVNADLRPPVVEDLGKAFLTAPELQPDVEFPGIEPGDMLYDYFYDQEKKQFVPWMTTIPKFEVPRGAKYEEIVVPSVDSVRLVYIFQLLVLNDKHVLCPGPTGTGKSVNISLWLQKQAPENYQGVFINFSAQTHVNQLQDLIDSKLEKRRRGVYGPPAGKKMV
;
A
#
# COMPACT_ATOMS: atom_id res chain seq x y z
N MET A 1 18.83 29.75 -13.37
CA MET A 1 18.46 30.40 -12.10
C MET A 1 19.63 30.39 -11.14
N ALA A 2 20.10 29.26 -10.59
CA ALA A 2 21.21 29.24 -9.63
C ALA A 2 22.47 30.06 -10.01
N VAL A 3 22.96 29.95 -11.25
CA VAL A 3 24.11 30.76 -11.74
C VAL A 3 23.78 32.25 -11.83
N LEU A 4 22.54 32.61 -12.17
CA LEU A 4 22.08 34.00 -12.22
C LEU A 4 22.02 34.60 -10.80
N ASP A 5 21.46 33.86 -9.85
CA ASP A 5 21.34 34.28 -8.45
C ASP A 5 22.72 34.45 -7.80
N GLU A 6 23.65 33.53 -8.06
CA GLU A 6 25.05 33.65 -7.63
C GLU A 6 25.69 34.93 -8.21
N GLN A 7 25.49 35.21 -9.50
CA GLN A 7 26.03 36.42 -10.13
C GLN A 7 25.40 37.71 -9.59
N ILE A 8 24.10 37.71 -9.26
CA ILE A 8 23.43 38.84 -8.60
C ILE A 8 24.05 39.08 -7.23
N VAL A 9 24.20 38.04 -6.41
CA VAL A 9 24.80 38.15 -5.07
C VAL A 9 26.26 38.63 -5.14
N VAL A 10 27.04 38.10 -6.09
CA VAL A 10 28.43 38.53 -6.32
C VAL A 10 28.49 39.99 -6.75
N THR A 11 27.61 40.42 -7.65
CA THR A 11 27.57 41.81 -8.14
C THR A 11 27.14 42.78 -7.02
N GLN A 12 26.15 42.41 -6.21
CA GLN A 12 25.73 43.18 -5.04
C GLN A 12 26.84 43.26 -3.98
N ALA A 13 27.58 42.17 -3.75
CA ALA A 13 28.76 42.20 -2.87
C ALA A 13 29.85 43.14 -3.39
N MET A 14 30.03 43.24 -4.71
CA MET A 14 30.94 44.23 -5.33
C MET A 14 30.47 45.67 -5.12
N GLN A 15 29.17 45.94 -5.06
CA GLN A 15 28.63 47.28 -4.73
C GLN A 15 29.00 47.72 -3.31
N PHE A 16 29.16 46.81 -2.36
CA PHE A 16 29.58 47.13 -0.99
C PHE A 16 31.11 47.15 -0.78
N SER A 17 31.88 46.82 -1.82
CA SER A 17 33.34 46.81 -1.74
C SER A 17 33.91 48.22 -1.59
N PRO A 18 34.90 48.44 -0.70
CA PRO A 18 35.58 49.73 -0.57
C PRO A 18 36.36 50.15 -1.84
N PHE A 19 36.54 49.23 -2.80
CA PHE A 19 37.21 49.46 -4.08
C PHE A 19 36.23 49.65 -5.26
N ASN A 20 34.93 49.78 -5.04
CA ASN A 20 33.91 49.88 -6.10
C ASN A 20 33.99 51.17 -6.94
N LYS A 21 34.60 52.25 -6.42
CA LYS A 21 34.52 53.61 -7.00
C LYS A 21 34.88 53.69 -8.49
N PRO A 22 35.92 53.01 -9.02
CA PRO A 22 36.28 53.08 -10.43
C PRO A 22 35.32 52.36 -11.38
N PHE A 23 34.56 51.38 -10.88
CA PHE A 23 33.67 50.51 -11.67
C PHE A 23 32.20 50.69 -11.30
N LYS A 24 31.88 51.75 -10.55
CA LYS A 24 30.56 51.90 -9.94
C LYS A 24 29.44 51.92 -11.00
N GLU A 25 29.64 52.68 -12.08
CA GLU A 25 28.69 52.75 -13.19
C GLU A 25 28.49 51.38 -13.85
N ASP A 26 29.57 50.66 -14.14
CA ASP A 26 29.52 49.31 -14.75
C ASP A 26 28.84 48.28 -13.83
N ILE A 27 29.11 48.33 -12.52
CA ILE A 27 28.53 47.43 -11.52
C ILE A 27 27.03 47.72 -11.36
N ASP A 28 26.64 48.99 -11.30
CA ASP A 28 25.22 49.39 -11.17
C ASP A 28 24.44 49.00 -12.44
N GLU A 29 24.97 49.26 -13.63
CA GLU A 29 24.35 48.84 -14.92
C GLU A 29 24.23 47.31 -15.02
N TRP A 30 25.27 46.58 -14.61
CA TRP A 30 25.26 45.12 -14.62
C TRP A 30 24.24 44.55 -13.62
N ASN A 31 24.16 45.11 -12.41
CA ASN A 31 23.19 44.71 -11.42
C ASN A 31 21.76 44.94 -11.92
N ASP A 32 21.46 46.13 -12.47
CA ASP A 32 20.14 46.44 -13.02
C ASP A 32 19.76 45.49 -14.15
N LYS A 33 20.72 45.16 -15.02
CA LYS A 33 20.53 44.20 -16.11
C LYS A 33 20.26 42.78 -15.59
N LEU A 34 21.00 42.30 -14.59
CA LEU A 34 20.78 40.98 -14.00
C LEU A 34 19.43 40.89 -13.27
N MET A 35 19.07 41.94 -12.53
CA MET A 35 17.76 42.03 -11.85
C MET A 35 16.61 42.01 -12.87
N TYR A 36 16.73 42.76 -13.97
CA TYR A 36 15.74 42.76 -15.06
C TYR A 36 15.60 41.37 -15.71
N VAL A 37 16.72 40.68 -15.95
CA VAL A 37 16.72 39.30 -16.49
C VAL A 37 16.03 38.35 -15.52
N SER A 38 16.28 38.48 -14.22
CA SER A 38 15.64 37.66 -13.18
C SER A 38 14.12 37.85 -13.18
N GLU A 39 13.65 39.10 -13.12
CA GLU A 39 12.22 39.41 -13.14
C GLU A 39 11.55 38.94 -14.45
N CYS A 40 12.23 39.08 -15.59
CA CYS A 40 11.74 38.59 -16.88
C CYS A 40 11.57 37.07 -16.88
N LEU A 41 12.55 36.33 -16.34
CA LEU A 41 12.49 34.88 -16.25
C LEU A 41 11.40 34.40 -15.29
N ASP A 42 11.21 35.08 -14.15
CA ASP A 42 10.14 34.73 -13.21
C ASP A 42 8.76 34.88 -13.84
N GLN A 43 8.51 36.00 -14.53
CA GLN A 43 7.26 36.23 -15.26
C GLN A 43 7.10 35.22 -16.40
N TRP A 44 8.16 34.92 -17.13
CA TRP A 44 8.14 33.92 -18.20
C TRP A 44 7.81 32.53 -17.66
N LEU A 45 8.46 32.08 -16.58
CA LEU A 45 8.16 30.80 -15.94
C LEU A 45 6.72 30.75 -15.41
N LYS A 46 6.16 31.86 -14.93
CA LYS A 46 4.73 31.94 -14.60
C LYS A 46 3.84 31.71 -15.82
N VAL A 47 4.16 32.33 -16.97
CA VAL A 47 3.43 32.11 -18.23
C VAL A 47 3.52 30.66 -18.68
N GLN A 48 4.71 30.07 -18.61
CA GLN A 48 4.94 28.69 -19.02
C GLN A 48 4.03 27.72 -18.29
N ARG A 49 3.94 27.84 -16.97
CA ARG A 49 3.13 26.98 -16.10
C ARG A 49 1.66 27.08 -16.47
N ALA A 50 1.10 28.29 -16.41
CA ALA A 50 -0.30 28.51 -16.73
C ALA A 50 -0.65 28.13 -18.19
N TRP A 51 0.26 28.35 -19.15
CA TRP A 51 0.04 27.92 -20.52
C TRP A 51 0.04 26.39 -20.67
N MET A 52 0.96 25.68 -20.02
CA MET A 52 1.02 24.21 -20.07
C MET A 52 -0.26 23.56 -19.50
N TYR A 53 -0.83 24.12 -18.43
CA TYR A 53 -2.11 23.65 -17.88
C TYR A 53 -3.30 23.96 -18.80
N LEU A 54 -3.39 25.20 -19.31
CA LEU A 54 -4.55 25.66 -20.07
C LEU A 54 -4.55 25.19 -21.54
N GLN A 55 -3.39 24.89 -22.13
CA GLN A 55 -3.28 24.52 -23.55
C GLN A 55 -4.10 23.26 -23.89
N PRO A 56 -3.95 22.11 -23.20
CA PRO A 56 -4.76 20.93 -23.51
C PRO A 56 -6.27 21.17 -23.40
N ILE A 57 -6.67 22.06 -22.48
CA ILE A 57 -8.07 22.39 -22.19
C ILE A 57 -8.67 23.24 -23.33
N PHE A 58 -7.99 24.32 -23.71
CA PHE A 58 -8.45 25.25 -24.74
C PHE A 58 -8.14 24.79 -26.19
N ASP A 59 -7.34 23.73 -26.37
CA ASP A 59 -7.24 23.02 -27.64
C ASP A 59 -8.53 22.22 -27.95
N SER A 60 -9.36 21.92 -26.94
CA SER A 60 -10.66 21.26 -27.12
C SER A 60 -11.67 22.20 -27.81
N PRO A 61 -12.25 21.81 -28.96
CA PRO A 61 -13.19 22.64 -29.69
C PRO A 61 -14.52 22.85 -28.95
N ASP A 62 -14.87 21.95 -28.02
CA ASP A 62 -16.13 22.04 -27.29
C ASP A 62 -16.02 23.00 -26.08
N ILE A 63 -14.89 23.03 -25.37
CA ILE A 63 -14.60 24.06 -24.35
C ILE A 63 -14.51 25.45 -25.00
N MET A 64 -13.86 25.57 -26.15
CA MET A 64 -13.79 26.84 -26.91
C MET A 64 -15.16 27.40 -27.32
N LYS A 65 -16.19 26.55 -27.46
CA LYS A 65 -17.56 27.00 -27.71
C LYS A 65 -18.24 27.50 -26.44
N GLN A 66 -17.95 26.87 -25.30
CA GLN A 66 -18.54 27.22 -24.01
C GLN A 66 -17.89 28.45 -23.38
N LEU A 67 -16.59 28.65 -23.59
CA LEU A 67 -15.79 29.79 -23.11
C LEU A 67 -15.17 30.58 -24.28
N PRO A 68 -15.97 31.26 -25.12
CA PRO A 68 -15.48 31.91 -26.33
C PRO A 68 -14.64 33.16 -26.05
N THR A 69 -14.88 33.85 -24.94
CA THR A 69 -14.16 35.05 -24.52
C THR A 69 -12.75 34.70 -24.01
N GLU A 70 -12.68 33.75 -23.11
CA GLU A 70 -11.46 33.22 -22.51
C GLU A 70 -10.66 32.48 -23.58
N GLY A 71 -11.32 31.68 -24.43
CA GLY A 71 -10.68 30.98 -25.54
C GLY A 71 -10.04 31.92 -26.57
N LYS A 72 -10.66 33.07 -26.86
CA LYS A 72 -10.04 34.10 -27.73
C LYS A 72 -8.81 34.72 -27.07
N LYS A 73 -8.88 35.03 -25.78
CA LYS A 73 -7.73 35.53 -25.00
C LYS A 73 -6.59 34.50 -24.98
N PHE A 74 -6.92 33.24 -24.72
CA PHE A 74 -5.95 32.16 -24.72
C PHE A 74 -5.27 31.99 -26.08
N LYS A 75 -6.00 32.08 -27.20
CA LYS A 75 -5.39 32.06 -28.55
C LYS A 75 -4.39 33.20 -28.79
N VAL A 76 -4.66 34.38 -28.25
CA VAL A 76 -3.71 35.51 -28.32
C VAL A 76 -2.45 35.19 -27.49
N VAL A 77 -2.63 34.62 -26.31
CA VAL A 77 -1.52 34.16 -25.46
C VAL A 77 -0.71 33.05 -26.14
N ASP A 78 -1.37 32.03 -26.68
CA ASP A 78 -0.74 30.90 -27.38
C ASP A 78 0.08 31.37 -28.59
N GLY A 79 -0.48 32.29 -29.39
CA GLY A 79 0.24 32.91 -30.50
C GLY A 79 1.52 33.64 -30.05
N LYS A 80 1.42 34.47 -29.00
CA LYS A 80 2.57 35.18 -28.42
C LYS A 80 3.61 34.21 -27.85
N TRP A 81 3.16 33.18 -27.14
CA TRP A 81 4.02 32.15 -26.55
C TRP A 81 4.81 31.41 -27.63
N ARG A 82 4.12 30.87 -28.66
CA ARG A 82 4.76 30.15 -29.77
C ARG A 82 5.71 31.02 -30.57
N GLN A 83 5.34 32.28 -30.83
CA GLN A 83 6.21 33.23 -31.53
C GLN A 83 7.51 33.47 -30.75
N THR A 84 7.40 33.73 -29.44
CA THR A 84 8.58 33.93 -28.60
C THR A 84 9.42 32.65 -28.50
N MET A 85 8.80 31.47 -28.33
CA MET A 85 9.54 30.20 -28.24
C MET A 85 10.29 29.88 -29.54
N SER A 86 9.69 30.16 -30.71
CA SER A 86 10.34 29.99 -32.00
C SER A 86 11.56 30.90 -32.16
N ARG A 87 11.45 32.15 -31.70
CA ARG A 87 12.57 33.11 -31.68
C ARG A 87 13.69 32.64 -30.75
N VAL A 88 13.35 32.17 -29.56
CA VAL A 88 14.31 31.70 -28.55
C VAL A 88 14.99 30.41 -29.00
N HIS A 89 14.27 29.52 -29.68
CA HIS A 89 14.85 28.33 -30.31
C HIS A 89 15.89 28.69 -31.38
N SER A 90 15.66 29.79 -32.10
CA SER A 90 16.60 30.29 -33.13
C SER A 90 17.83 30.98 -32.53
N ASN A 91 17.71 31.58 -31.34
CA ASN A 91 18.81 32.25 -30.63
C ASN A 91 18.69 32.08 -29.11
N GLY A 92 19.45 31.13 -28.56
CA GLY A 92 19.39 30.70 -27.15
C GLY A 92 20.16 31.54 -26.14
N HIS A 93 20.69 32.73 -26.50
CA HIS A 93 21.43 33.57 -25.55
C HIS A 93 20.48 34.23 -24.52
N ALA A 94 20.47 33.72 -23.28
CA ALA A 94 19.53 34.11 -22.22
C ALA A 94 19.53 35.63 -21.92
N LEU A 95 20.69 36.24 -21.73
CA LEU A 95 20.82 37.69 -21.48
C LEU A 95 20.20 38.50 -22.63
N THR A 96 20.50 38.15 -23.87
CA THR A 96 20.02 38.88 -25.06
C THR A 96 18.52 38.68 -25.29
N GLN A 97 17.97 37.51 -24.97
CA GLN A 97 16.54 37.27 -25.09
C GLN A 97 15.74 37.96 -23.98
N CYS A 98 16.19 37.90 -22.73
CA CYS A 98 15.47 38.47 -21.59
C CYS A 98 15.53 40.00 -21.55
N THR A 99 16.58 40.63 -22.10
CA THR A 99 16.74 42.10 -22.13
C THR A 99 16.12 42.77 -23.36
N GLN A 100 15.29 42.04 -24.12
CA GLN A 100 14.58 42.65 -25.25
C GLN A 100 13.57 43.68 -24.78
N GLU A 101 13.55 44.80 -25.48
CA GLU A 101 12.68 45.93 -25.17
C GLU A 101 11.21 45.50 -25.16
N GLY A 102 10.52 45.74 -24.05
CA GLY A 102 9.11 45.42 -23.87
C GLY A 102 8.76 43.94 -23.63
N LEU A 103 9.74 43.03 -23.53
CA LEU A 103 9.44 41.61 -23.30
C LEU A 103 8.89 41.37 -21.89
N LEU A 104 9.46 42.00 -20.86
CA LEU A 104 8.97 41.89 -19.48
C LEU A 104 7.51 42.36 -19.37
N THR A 105 7.18 43.53 -19.91
CA THR A 105 5.82 44.08 -19.90
C THR A 105 4.86 43.22 -20.72
N GLN A 106 5.34 42.62 -21.81
CA GLN A 106 4.58 41.61 -22.55
C GLN A 106 4.27 40.38 -21.69
N TRP A 107 5.24 39.83 -20.96
CA TRP A 107 5.00 38.67 -20.08
C TRP A 107 4.07 39.00 -18.90
N GLN A 108 4.22 40.16 -18.28
CA GLN A 108 3.28 40.64 -17.25
C GLN A 108 1.84 40.74 -17.79
N THR A 109 1.68 41.25 -19.02
CA THR A 109 0.37 41.33 -19.69
C THR A 109 -0.19 39.94 -19.98
N VAL A 110 0.65 39.03 -20.48
CA VAL A 110 0.25 37.64 -20.77
C VAL A 110 -0.14 36.90 -19.49
N ASN A 111 0.62 37.06 -18.40
CA ASN A 111 0.26 36.49 -17.10
C ASN A 111 -1.09 37.01 -16.61
N ARG A 112 -1.34 38.32 -16.72
CA ARG A 112 -2.65 38.88 -16.38
C ARG A 112 -3.78 38.31 -17.24
N ASP A 113 -3.56 38.14 -18.54
CA ASP A 113 -4.55 37.50 -19.42
C ASP A 113 -4.77 36.03 -19.06
N LEU A 114 -3.71 35.29 -18.70
CA LEU A 114 -3.80 33.91 -18.22
C LEU A 114 -4.53 33.82 -16.87
N ASP A 115 -4.27 34.71 -15.93
CA ASP A 115 -4.97 34.78 -14.63
C ASP A 115 -6.49 35.00 -14.87
N ILE A 116 -6.87 35.83 -15.85
CA ILE A 116 -8.28 36.03 -16.25
C ILE A 116 -8.87 34.76 -16.87
N VAL A 117 -8.12 34.09 -17.75
CA VAL A 117 -8.58 32.85 -18.40
C VAL A 117 -8.76 31.73 -17.37
N GLN A 118 -7.83 31.59 -16.42
CA GLN A 118 -7.89 30.60 -15.35
C GLN A 118 -9.07 30.86 -14.42
N LYS A 119 -9.26 32.11 -13.98
CA LYS A 119 -10.44 32.48 -13.19
C LYS A 119 -11.75 32.18 -13.94
N GLY A 120 -11.82 32.51 -15.24
CA GLY A 120 -12.99 32.22 -16.06
C GLY A 120 -13.27 30.71 -16.19
N LEU A 121 -12.22 29.89 -16.24
CA LEU A 121 -12.34 28.44 -16.22
C LEU A 121 -12.85 27.92 -14.85
N ASP A 122 -12.31 28.43 -13.74
CA ASP A 122 -12.73 28.05 -12.39
C ASP A 122 -14.20 28.44 -12.12
N ASP A 123 -14.60 29.66 -12.50
CA ASP A 123 -15.98 30.15 -12.40
C ASP A 123 -16.93 29.28 -13.24
N TYR A 124 -16.46 28.84 -14.42
CA TYR A 124 -17.21 27.94 -15.29
C TYR A 124 -17.40 26.54 -14.67
N LEU A 125 -16.33 25.94 -14.14
CA LEU A 125 -16.40 24.65 -13.45
C LEU A 125 -17.30 24.73 -12.21
N ALA A 126 -17.21 25.82 -11.43
CA ALA A 126 -18.08 26.05 -10.29
C ALA A 126 -19.56 26.13 -10.71
N THR A 127 -19.86 26.78 -11.84
CA THR A 127 -21.23 26.84 -12.39
C THR A 127 -21.73 25.44 -12.78
N LYS A 128 -20.87 24.58 -13.35
CA LYS A 128 -21.22 23.19 -13.67
C LYS A 128 -21.43 22.33 -12.42
N CYS A 129 -20.60 22.50 -11.40
CA CYS A 129 -20.78 21.83 -10.11
C CYS A 129 -22.06 22.28 -9.40
N ALA A 130 -22.44 23.56 -9.50
CA ALA A 130 -23.71 24.05 -8.97
C ALA A 130 -24.92 23.46 -9.70
N ALA A 131 -24.82 23.22 -11.02
CA ALA A 131 -25.88 22.59 -11.81
C ALA A 131 -26.06 21.10 -11.50
N PHE A 132 -24.99 20.39 -11.15
CA PHE A 132 -25.04 19.00 -10.67
C PHE A 132 -24.05 18.80 -9.51
N ALA A 133 -24.61 18.80 -8.30
CA ALA A 133 -23.84 18.86 -7.05
C ALA A 133 -22.83 17.72 -6.85
N ARG A 134 -23.05 16.55 -7.47
CA ARG A 134 -22.11 15.42 -7.31
C ARG A 134 -20.77 15.64 -8.03
N PHE A 135 -20.66 16.61 -8.93
CA PHE A 135 -19.37 17.00 -9.53
C PHE A 135 -18.40 17.63 -8.55
N TYR A 136 -18.86 18.12 -7.40
CA TYR A 136 -17.96 18.59 -6.32
C TYR A 136 -17.06 17.47 -5.77
N PHE A 137 -17.41 16.20 -5.97
CA PHE A 137 -16.63 15.03 -5.53
C PHE A 137 -15.61 14.54 -6.55
N LEU A 138 -15.49 15.22 -7.71
CA LEU A 138 -14.52 14.90 -8.75
C LEU A 138 -13.37 15.91 -8.76
N SER A 139 -12.22 15.49 -9.28
CA SER A 139 -11.12 16.41 -9.56
C SER A 139 -11.48 17.34 -10.73
N ASN A 140 -10.80 18.49 -10.83
CA ASN A 140 -11.06 19.43 -11.94
C ASN A 140 -10.76 18.79 -13.30
N ASP A 141 -9.73 17.93 -13.38
CA ASP A 141 -9.34 17.24 -14.63
C ASP A 141 -10.38 16.21 -15.06
N GLU A 142 -10.91 15.42 -14.12
CA GLU A 142 -11.99 14.46 -14.39
C GLU A 142 -13.27 15.17 -14.83
N LEU A 143 -13.59 16.29 -14.17
CA LEU A 143 -14.73 17.11 -14.54
C LEU A 143 -14.58 17.65 -15.96
N LEU A 144 -13.40 18.16 -16.32
CA LEU A 144 -13.10 18.61 -17.67
C LEU A 144 -13.18 17.48 -18.70
N GLU A 145 -12.70 16.28 -18.36
CA GLU A 145 -12.82 15.10 -19.21
C GLU A 145 -14.29 14.77 -19.48
N ILE A 146 -15.13 14.74 -18.44
CA ILE A 146 -16.59 14.52 -18.58
C ILE A 146 -17.23 15.62 -19.44
N LEU A 147 -16.92 16.89 -19.18
CA LEU A 147 -17.48 18.03 -19.90
C LEU A 147 -17.00 18.10 -21.36
N SER A 148 -15.84 17.52 -21.68
CA SER A 148 -15.34 17.42 -23.05
C SER A 148 -16.13 16.41 -23.90
N GLN A 149 -16.79 15.41 -23.28
CA GLN A 149 -17.50 14.32 -23.97
C GLN A 149 -18.99 14.62 -24.22
N THR A 150 -19.38 15.89 -24.35
CA THR A 150 -20.79 16.34 -24.51
C THR A 150 -21.56 15.67 -25.66
N LYS A 151 -20.88 15.13 -26.67
CA LYS A 151 -21.51 14.51 -27.85
C LYS A 151 -21.77 13.00 -27.70
N ASP A 152 -21.03 12.32 -26.85
CA ASP A 152 -21.09 10.85 -26.72
C ASP A 152 -21.27 10.45 -25.23
N PRO A 153 -22.52 10.28 -24.78
CA PRO A 153 -22.85 9.85 -23.42
C PRO A 153 -22.22 8.51 -23.02
N LEU A 154 -21.88 7.64 -23.97
CA LEU A 154 -21.28 6.34 -23.70
C LEU A 154 -19.88 6.46 -23.08
N ARG A 155 -19.18 7.56 -23.36
CA ARG A 155 -17.84 7.84 -22.80
C ARG A 155 -17.87 8.32 -21.36
N VAL A 156 -19.04 8.71 -20.85
CA VAL A 156 -19.20 9.14 -19.46
C VAL A 156 -19.37 7.95 -18.51
N GLN A 157 -19.70 6.76 -19.02
CA GLN A 157 -19.93 5.56 -18.21
C GLN A 157 -18.81 5.18 -17.22
N PRO A 158 -17.50 5.31 -17.54
CA PRO A 158 -16.43 5.03 -16.59
C PRO A 158 -16.50 5.89 -15.31
N PHE A 159 -17.06 7.10 -15.40
CA PHE A 159 -17.17 8.04 -14.28
C PHE A 159 -18.40 7.81 -13.41
N LEU A 160 -19.40 7.04 -13.87
CA LEU A 160 -20.64 6.78 -13.11
C LEU A 160 -20.34 6.21 -11.72
N SER A 161 -19.38 5.28 -11.64
CA SER A 161 -18.99 4.63 -10.39
C SER A 161 -18.24 5.52 -9.40
N LYS A 162 -17.86 6.74 -9.82
CA LYS A 162 -17.26 7.78 -8.96
C LYS A 162 -18.33 8.72 -8.41
N VAL A 163 -19.32 9.06 -9.23
CA VAL A 163 -20.42 9.98 -8.91
C VAL A 163 -21.54 9.29 -8.11
N PHE A 164 -21.83 8.03 -8.46
CA PHE A 164 -22.82 7.17 -7.82
C PHE A 164 -22.12 5.98 -7.17
N GLU A 165 -22.56 5.58 -5.97
CA GLU A 165 -21.88 4.52 -5.21
C GLU A 165 -22.01 3.13 -5.88
N ALA A 166 -23.20 2.78 -6.36
CA ALA A 166 -23.48 1.45 -6.91
C ALA A 166 -23.71 1.39 -8.42
N MET A 167 -23.92 2.53 -9.09
CA MET A 167 -24.15 2.54 -10.53
C MET A 167 -22.84 2.31 -11.30
N LYS A 168 -22.78 1.23 -12.09
CA LYS A 168 -21.62 0.89 -12.93
C LYS A 168 -21.85 1.26 -14.39
N LYS A 169 -23.04 0.98 -14.92
CA LYS A 169 -23.36 1.09 -16.33
C LYS A 169 -24.81 1.53 -16.53
N LEU A 170 -25.07 2.26 -17.61
CA LEU A 170 -26.40 2.55 -18.13
C LEU A 170 -26.64 1.80 -19.44
N THR A 171 -27.86 1.31 -19.63
CA THR A 171 -28.32 0.77 -20.92
C THR A 171 -28.89 1.90 -21.74
N PHE A 172 -28.35 2.07 -22.95
CA PHE A 172 -28.80 3.06 -23.91
C PHE A 172 -29.46 2.38 -25.11
N THR A 173 -30.52 2.99 -25.62
CA THR A 173 -31.09 2.67 -26.93
C THR A 173 -30.22 3.23 -28.07
N ASP A 174 -30.49 2.83 -29.31
CA ASP A 174 -29.81 3.37 -30.51
C ASP A 174 -29.96 4.90 -30.63
N GLN A 175 -30.99 5.47 -30.02
CA GLN A 175 -31.24 6.92 -29.96
C GLN A 175 -30.58 7.60 -28.75
N LEU A 176 -29.67 6.91 -28.04
CA LEU A 176 -28.98 7.40 -26.84
C LEU A 176 -29.94 7.79 -25.71
N VAL A 177 -31.03 7.04 -25.54
CA VAL A 177 -31.94 7.18 -24.39
C VAL A 177 -31.56 6.15 -23.34
N ALA A 178 -31.26 6.60 -22.12
CA ALA A 178 -30.94 5.72 -21.00
C ALA A 178 -32.24 5.12 -20.43
N THR A 179 -32.30 3.79 -20.30
CA THR A 179 -33.52 3.07 -19.87
C THR A 179 -33.35 2.32 -18.56
N GLN A 180 -32.14 1.86 -18.27
CA GLN A 180 -31.85 0.99 -17.13
C GLN A 180 -30.50 1.32 -16.52
N MET A 181 -30.39 1.16 -15.21
CA MET A 181 -29.12 1.21 -14.48
C MET A 181 -28.68 -0.18 -14.03
N HIS A 182 -27.37 -0.41 -14.08
CA HIS A 182 -26.72 -1.68 -13.77
C HIS A 182 -25.72 -1.50 -12.65
N SER A 183 -25.74 -2.42 -11.68
CA SER A 183 -24.83 -2.43 -10.53
C SER A 183 -23.51 -3.13 -10.84
N LYS A 184 -22.55 -3.06 -9.91
CA LYS A 184 -21.29 -3.83 -10.01
C LYS A 184 -21.52 -5.34 -9.84
N GLU A 185 -22.53 -5.70 -9.06
CA GLU A 185 -22.97 -7.05 -8.71
C GLU A 185 -23.93 -7.64 -9.75
N GLY A 186 -24.24 -6.91 -10.82
CA GLY A 186 -25.10 -7.37 -11.91
C GLY A 186 -26.60 -7.18 -11.67
N GLU A 187 -27.00 -6.42 -10.65
CA GLU A 187 -28.40 -6.04 -10.48
C GLU A 187 -28.82 -5.00 -11.51
N ILE A 188 -30.07 -5.10 -11.98
CA ILE A 188 -30.64 -4.22 -12.99
C ILE A 188 -31.89 -3.56 -12.40
N ILE A 189 -31.97 -2.25 -12.52
CA ILE A 189 -33.16 -1.47 -12.13
C ILE A 189 -33.59 -0.63 -13.34
N ASP A 190 -34.86 -0.77 -13.70
CA ASP A 190 -35.49 0.02 -14.76
C ASP A 190 -35.79 1.43 -14.26
N PHE A 191 -35.60 2.43 -15.14
CA PHE A 191 -36.11 3.77 -14.89
C PHE A 191 -37.61 3.83 -15.11
N VAL A 192 -38.29 4.68 -14.34
CA VAL A 192 -39.73 4.90 -14.48
C VAL A 192 -40.00 5.60 -15.80
N ASN A 193 -39.20 6.62 -16.11
CA ASN A 193 -39.20 7.30 -17.40
C ASN A 193 -37.80 7.20 -18.05
N PRO A 194 -37.70 6.84 -19.34
CA PRO A 194 -36.43 6.85 -20.04
C PRO A 194 -35.82 8.27 -20.12
N VAL A 195 -34.52 8.38 -19.86
CA VAL A 195 -33.80 9.67 -19.86
C VAL A 195 -33.17 9.92 -21.22
N VAL A 196 -33.63 10.97 -21.92
CA VAL A 196 -33.07 11.36 -23.23
C VAL A 196 -31.79 12.16 -23.01
N THR A 197 -30.65 11.64 -23.48
CA THR A 197 -29.35 12.31 -23.32
C THR A 197 -28.93 13.13 -24.54
N LYS A 198 -29.51 12.85 -25.71
CA LYS A 198 -29.21 13.54 -26.95
C LYS A 198 -29.52 15.05 -26.85
N ASP A 199 -28.60 15.88 -27.35
CA ASP A 199 -28.70 17.35 -27.40
C ASP A 199 -28.88 18.03 -26.02
N LYS A 200 -28.65 17.31 -24.91
CA LYS A 200 -28.61 17.86 -23.55
C LYS A 200 -27.17 17.94 -23.05
N ASN A 201 -26.89 18.94 -22.22
CA ASN A 201 -25.60 19.00 -21.52
C ASN A 201 -25.50 17.88 -20.47
N VAL A 202 -24.26 17.52 -20.12
CA VAL A 202 -23.99 16.40 -19.22
C VAL A 202 -24.58 16.60 -17.83
N GLU A 203 -24.45 17.80 -17.27
CA GLU A 203 -25.03 18.15 -15.97
C GLU A 203 -26.56 17.99 -15.93
N THR A 204 -27.26 18.27 -17.03
CA THR A 204 -28.72 18.25 -17.06
C THR A 204 -29.23 16.81 -17.09
N TRP A 205 -28.72 15.97 -17.99
CA TRP A 205 -29.19 14.59 -18.07
C TRP A 205 -28.67 13.75 -16.89
N MET A 206 -27.53 14.09 -16.28
CA MET A 206 -27.08 13.43 -15.04
C MET A 206 -28.00 13.71 -13.86
N THR A 207 -28.50 14.95 -13.72
CA THR A 207 -29.53 15.27 -12.72
C THR A 207 -30.84 14.52 -13.00
N GLU A 208 -31.24 14.38 -14.27
CA GLU A 208 -32.40 13.56 -14.65
C GLU A 208 -32.19 12.08 -14.30
N VAL A 209 -31.00 11.52 -14.57
CA VAL A 209 -30.63 10.15 -14.17
C VAL A 209 -30.66 9.98 -12.65
N GLU A 210 -30.19 10.96 -11.88
CA GLU A 210 -30.28 10.92 -10.41
C GLU A 210 -31.74 10.88 -9.93
N ASN A 211 -32.61 11.71 -10.52
CA ASN A 211 -34.04 11.72 -10.18
C ASN A 211 -34.74 10.41 -10.56
N GLU A 212 -34.44 9.87 -11.75
CA GLU A 212 -35.01 8.60 -12.21
C GLU A 212 -34.44 7.38 -11.48
N MET A 213 -33.20 7.45 -10.98
CA MET A 213 -32.64 6.47 -10.05
C MET A 213 -33.48 6.42 -8.77
N ILE A 214 -33.74 7.58 -8.14
CA ILE A 214 -34.54 7.68 -6.92
C ILE A 214 -35.97 7.18 -7.17
N ALA A 215 -36.59 7.59 -8.28
CA ALA A 215 -37.93 7.17 -8.65
C ALA A 215 -38.01 5.65 -8.94
N GLY A 216 -37.02 5.10 -9.65
CA GLY A 216 -36.90 3.68 -9.95
C GLY A 216 -36.79 2.85 -8.68
N VAL A 217 -35.86 3.19 -7.79
CA VAL A 217 -35.71 2.51 -6.49
C VAL A 217 -37.00 2.58 -5.68
N ARG A 218 -37.64 3.76 -5.61
CA ARG A 218 -38.92 3.92 -4.91
C ARG A 218 -40.03 3.02 -5.47
N ASN A 219 -40.15 2.92 -6.80
CA ASN A 219 -41.14 2.05 -7.43
C ASN A 219 -40.87 0.57 -7.13
N VAL A 220 -39.61 0.12 -7.22
CA VAL A 220 -39.27 -1.28 -6.90
C VAL A 220 -39.48 -1.57 -5.40
N CYS A 221 -39.16 -0.61 -4.51
CA CYS A 221 -39.46 -0.73 -3.08
C CYS A 221 -40.96 -0.92 -2.81
N ARG A 222 -41.83 -0.17 -3.48
CA ARG A 222 -43.30 -0.31 -3.38
C ARG A 222 -43.74 -1.72 -3.80
N ILE A 223 -43.29 -2.17 -4.98
CA ILE A 223 -43.59 -3.52 -5.50
C ILE A 223 -43.07 -4.62 -4.55
N GLY A 224 -41.89 -4.42 -3.97
CA GLY A 224 -41.30 -5.35 -3.01
C GLY A 224 -42.14 -5.49 -1.74
N VAL A 225 -42.66 -4.38 -1.20
CA VAL A 225 -43.53 -4.41 -0.01
C VAL A 225 -44.88 -5.08 -0.32
N GLU A 226 -45.51 -4.75 -1.45
CA GLU A 226 -46.80 -5.30 -1.87
C GLU A 226 -46.74 -6.82 -2.15
N SER A 227 -45.65 -7.29 -2.74
CA SER A 227 -45.47 -8.71 -3.11
C SER A 227 -44.99 -9.62 -1.99
N TYR A 228 -44.53 -9.08 -0.86
CA TYR A 228 -44.04 -9.85 0.29
C TYR A 228 -45.06 -10.85 0.86
N PRO A 229 -46.35 -10.48 1.10
CA PRO A 229 -47.35 -11.43 1.58
C PRO A 229 -47.86 -12.43 0.51
N GLU A 230 -47.58 -12.20 -0.78
CA GLU A 230 -48.14 -13.00 -1.88
C GLU A 230 -47.41 -14.31 -2.13
N MET A 231 -46.16 -14.44 -1.68
CA MET A 231 -45.30 -15.60 -1.94
C MET A 231 -44.41 -15.95 -0.74
N PRO A 232 -43.85 -17.17 -0.67
CA PRO A 232 -42.94 -17.56 0.40
C PRO A 232 -41.70 -16.65 0.45
N ARG A 233 -41.24 -16.33 1.67
CA ARG A 233 -40.11 -15.42 1.92
C ARG A 233 -38.84 -15.82 1.16
N THR A 234 -38.54 -17.12 1.08
CA THR A 234 -37.37 -17.66 0.38
C THR A 234 -37.41 -17.41 -1.13
N GLU A 235 -38.59 -17.47 -1.76
CA GLU A 235 -38.78 -17.15 -3.18
C GLU A 235 -38.79 -15.63 -3.41
N TRP A 236 -39.43 -14.88 -2.52
CA TRP A 236 -39.49 -13.42 -2.58
C TRP A 236 -38.10 -12.76 -2.56
N VAL A 237 -37.19 -13.24 -1.71
CA VAL A 237 -35.80 -12.74 -1.64
C VAL A 237 -35.02 -12.99 -2.94
N LEU A 238 -35.30 -14.09 -3.64
CA LEU A 238 -34.63 -14.41 -4.91
C LEU A 238 -35.15 -13.57 -6.07
N LYS A 239 -36.42 -13.13 -6.04
CA LYS A 239 -37.03 -12.34 -7.12
C LYS A 239 -36.67 -10.85 -7.06
N ASN A 240 -36.53 -10.29 -5.86
CA ASN A 240 -36.33 -8.85 -5.66
C ASN A 240 -34.83 -8.46 -5.62
N PRO A 241 -34.49 -7.17 -5.88
CA PRO A 241 -33.13 -6.65 -5.67
C PRO A 241 -32.74 -6.60 -4.20
N GLY A 242 -31.45 -6.71 -3.91
CA GLY A 242 -30.93 -6.82 -2.55
C GLY A 242 -31.34 -5.66 -1.64
N GLN A 243 -31.17 -4.41 -2.09
CA GLN A 243 -31.56 -3.24 -1.31
C GLN A 243 -33.05 -3.23 -0.97
N VAL A 244 -33.92 -3.72 -1.87
CA VAL A 244 -35.36 -3.81 -1.61
C VAL A 244 -35.65 -4.92 -0.61
N CYS A 245 -35.01 -6.09 -0.75
CA CYS A 245 -35.17 -7.18 0.21
C CYS A 245 -34.86 -6.74 1.65
N LEU A 246 -33.76 -6.01 1.85
CA LEU A 246 -33.35 -5.55 3.19
C LEU A 246 -34.38 -4.60 3.81
N ASN A 247 -34.81 -3.59 3.06
CA ASN A 247 -35.64 -2.52 3.62
C ASN A 247 -37.13 -2.89 3.67
N SER A 248 -37.67 -3.57 2.66
CA SER A 248 -39.05 -4.06 2.69
C SER A 248 -39.24 -5.11 3.80
N SER A 249 -38.24 -5.95 4.08
CA SER A 249 -38.28 -6.87 5.22
C SER A 249 -38.33 -6.12 6.55
N GLN A 250 -37.65 -4.97 6.68
CA GLN A 250 -37.68 -4.13 7.89
C GLN A 250 -39.01 -3.42 8.10
N VAL A 251 -39.69 -3.01 7.01
CA VAL A 251 -41.05 -2.44 7.07
C VAL A 251 -42.03 -3.48 7.63
N HIS A 252 -42.02 -4.70 7.08
CA HIS A 252 -42.88 -5.77 7.56
C HIS A 252 -42.52 -6.19 8.98
N TRP A 253 -41.23 -6.31 9.31
CA TRP A 253 -40.80 -6.59 10.68
C TRP A 253 -41.28 -5.52 11.67
N THR A 254 -41.18 -4.23 11.34
CA THR A 254 -41.66 -3.13 12.20
C THR A 254 -43.16 -3.28 12.47
N ALA A 255 -43.96 -3.51 11.41
CA ALA A 255 -45.41 -3.65 11.54
C ALA A 255 -45.81 -4.91 12.34
N GLU A 256 -45.19 -6.05 12.06
CA GLU A 256 -45.47 -7.33 12.72
C GLU A 256 -45.08 -7.32 14.20
N VAL A 257 -43.97 -6.67 14.57
CA VAL A 257 -43.58 -6.52 15.98
C VAL A 257 -44.57 -5.65 16.73
N GLU A 258 -44.98 -4.50 16.17
CA GLU A 258 -45.97 -3.63 16.81
C GLU A 258 -47.33 -4.32 16.96
N GLU A 259 -47.73 -5.15 15.99
CA GLU A 259 -48.92 -6.01 16.10
C GLU A 259 -48.76 -7.06 17.21
N ALA A 260 -47.59 -7.72 17.29
CA ALA A 260 -47.30 -8.72 18.32
C ALA A 260 -47.24 -8.12 19.74
N ILE A 261 -46.72 -6.89 19.90
CA ILE A 261 -46.73 -6.16 21.18
C ILE A 261 -48.17 -5.86 21.60
N LYS A 262 -48.98 -5.27 20.69
CA LYS A 262 -50.40 -4.95 20.96
C LYS A 262 -51.24 -6.20 21.21
N GLY A 263 -50.90 -7.30 20.55
CA GLY A 263 -51.58 -8.60 20.68
C GLY A 263 -51.06 -9.49 21.81
N GLY A 264 -49.95 -9.14 22.46
CA GLY A 264 -49.32 -9.96 23.50
C GLY A 264 -48.69 -11.28 23.00
N THR A 265 -48.38 -11.40 21.71
CA THR A 265 -47.90 -12.62 21.03
C THR A 265 -46.41 -12.58 20.67
N VAL A 266 -45.62 -11.68 21.28
CA VAL A 266 -44.20 -11.47 20.99
C VAL A 266 -43.37 -12.77 21.04
N ALA A 267 -43.66 -13.67 21.99
CA ALA A 267 -42.94 -14.96 22.13
C ALA A 267 -43.25 -15.95 20.99
N GLU A 268 -44.48 -15.94 20.45
CA GLU A 268 -44.86 -16.75 19.30
C GLU A 268 -44.16 -16.23 18.03
N TYR A 269 -44.11 -14.90 17.89
CA TYR A 269 -43.42 -14.25 16.78
C TYR A 269 -41.91 -14.53 16.79
N PHE A 270 -41.26 -14.57 17.96
CA PHE A 270 -39.86 -15.00 18.09
C PHE A 270 -39.61 -16.40 17.51
N THR A 271 -40.54 -17.34 17.75
CA THR A 271 -40.43 -18.72 17.22
C THR A 271 -40.51 -18.71 15.70
N ARG A 272 -41.44 -17.93 15.13
CA ARG A 272 -41.57 -17.73 13.67
C ARG A 272 -40.30 -17.15 13.05
N LEU A 273 -39.71 -16.12 13.65
CA LEU A 273 -38.46 -15.52 13.16
C LEU A 273 -37.29 -16.52 13.19
N SER A 274 -37.23 -17.37 14.21
CA SER A 274 -36.19 -18.39 14.34
C SER A 274 -36.25 -19.43 13.20
N GLU A 275 -37.46 -19.85 12.80
CA GLU A 275 -37.65 -20.77 11.67
C GLU A 275 -37.29 -20.10 10.34
N GLN A 276 -37.76 -18.87 10.10
CA GLN A 276 -37.44 -18.12 8.88
C GLN A 276 -35.94 -17.88 8.71
N LEU A 277 -35.22 -17.57 9.81
CA LEU A 277 -33.78 -17.40 9.80
C LEU A 277 -33.07 -18.69 9.34
N LEU A 278 -33.47 -19.85 9.85
CA LEU A 278 -32.88 -21.14 9.46
C LEU A 278 -33.13 -21.46 7.99
N ASP A 279 -34.30 -21.12 7.46
CA ASP A 279 -34.61 -21.29 6.04
C ASP A 279 -33.73 -20.39 5.16
N LEU A 280 -33.46 -19.16 5.58
CA LEU A 280 -32.52 -18.26 4.88
C LEU A 280 -31.07 -18.77 4.97
N VAL A 281 -30.62 -19.28 6.13
CA VAL A 281 -29.28 -19.86 6.29
C VAL A 281 -29.10 -21.08 5.39
N ARG A 282 -30.13 -21.92 5.25
CA ARG A 282 -30.13 -23.05 4.30
C ARG A 282 -30.11 -22.57 2.86
N LEU A 283 -30.84 -21.50 2.56
CA LEU A 283 -30.85 -20.88 1.24
C LEU A 283 -29.42 -20.45 0.85
N VAL A 284 -28.68 -19.76 1.73
CA VAL A 284 -27.28 -19.32 1.49
C VAL A 284 -26.34 -20.46 1.06
N ARG A 285 -26.62 -21.71 1.44
CA ARG A 285 -25.80 -22.89 1.06
C ARG A 285 -26.00 -23.33 -0.39
N GLY A 286 -27.10 -22.92 -1.02
CA GLY A 286 -27.36 -23.20 -2.43
C GLY A 286 -26.39 -22.44 -3.34
N ASP A 287 -26.42 -22.79 -4.63
CA ASP A 287 -25.65 -22.08 -5.65
C ASP A 287 -26.35 -20.76 -5.99
N ILE A 288 -26.19 -19.76 -5.11
CA ILE A 288 -26.86 -18.48 -5.24
C ILE A 288 -25.85 -17.40 -5.57
N THR A 289 -26.10 -16.73 -6.69
CA THR A 289 -25.33 -15.58 -7.18
C THR A 289 -25.52 -14.30 -6.34
N LYS A 290 -26.49 -14.27 -5.41
CA LYS A 290 -26.89 -13.06 -4.70
C LYS A 290 -26.25 -12.92 -3.31
N MET A 291 -25.31 -11.99 -3.18
CA MET A 291 -24.74 -11.55 -1.89
C MET A 291 -25.78 -10.96 -0.90
N SER A 292 -27.00 -10.68 -1.36
CA SER A 292 -28.06 -10.01 -0.57
C SER A 292 -28.58 -10.86 0.58
N ILE A 293 -28.51 -12.19 0.45
CA ILE A 293 -29.07 -13.10 1.46
C ILE A 293 -28.20 -13.08 2.72
N GLY A 294 -26.87 -13.04 2.58
CA GLY A 294 -25.98 -12.90 3.72
C GLY A 294 -26.20 -11.59 4.47
N ALA A 295 -26.40 -10.48 3.74
CA ALA A 295 -26.74 -9.18 4.32
C ALA A 295 -28.09 -9.20 5.05
N LEU A 296 -29.09 -9.88 4.50
CA LEU A 296 -30.41 -10.04 5.12
C LEU A 296 -30.33 -10.88 6.40
N VAL A 297 -29.53 -11.96 6.39
CA VAL A 297 -29.29 -12.78 7.59
C VAL A 297 -28.70 -11.96 8.74
N VAL A 298 -27.78 -11.04 8.46
CA VAL A 298 -27.22 -10.13 9.49
C VAL A 298 -28.32 -9.32 10.17
N ILE A 299 -29.21 -8.72 9.38
CA ILE A 299 -30.34 -7.92 9.88
C ILE A 299 -31.34 -8.80 10.62
N ASP A 300 -31.65 -9.99 10.11
CA ASP A 300 -32.63 -10.91 10.68
C ASP A 300 -32.19 -11.48 12.04
N VAL A 301 -30.89 -11.73 12.23
CA VAL A 301 -30.39 -12.15 13.55
C VAL A 301 -30.61 -11.04 14.57
N HIS A 302 -30.29 -9.78 14.22
CA HIS A 302 -30.56 -8.62 15.07
C HIS A 302 -32.05 -8.51 15.39
N ALA A 303 -32.90 -8.52 14.36
CA ALA A 303 -34.35 -8.45 14.48
C ALA A 303 -34.93 -9.53 15.42
N LYS A 304 -34.44 -10.78 15.29
CA LYS A 304 -34.84 -11.91 16.14
C LYS A 304 -34.33 -11.74 17.59
N ASP A 305 -33.10 -11.31 17.79
CA ASP A 305 -32.52 -11.09 19.13
C ASP A 305 -33.22 -9.91 19.86
N THR A 306 -33.61 -8.86 19.14
CA THR A 306 -34.45 -7.76 19.67
C THR A 306 -35.80 -8.29 20.15
N VAL A 307 -36.49 -9.10 19.33
CA VAL A 307 -37.79 -9.69 19.73
C VAL A 307 -37.64 -10.65 20.91
N GLU A 308 -36.54 -11.40 20.99
CA GLU A 308 -36.23 -12.23 22.16
C GLU A 308 -36.10 -11.39 23.43
N LYS A 309 -35.42 -10.23 23.35
CA LYS A 309 -35.29 -9.29 24.47
C LYS A 309 -36.65 -8.73 24.89
N LEU A 310 -37.46 -8.26 23.93
CA LEU A 310 -38.81 -7.74 24.19
C LEU A 310 -39.70 -8.79 24.87
N ALA A 311 -39.62 -10.05 24.44
CA ALA A 311 -40.35 -11.16 25.04
C ALA A 311 -39.89 -11.46 26.48
N LYS A 312 -38.57 -11.43 26.74
CA LYS A 312 -38.00 -11.63 28.09
C LYS A 312 -38.39 -10.52 29.06
N GLU A 313 -38.39 -9.28 28.58
CA GLU A 313 -38.74 -8.09 29.35
C GLU A 313 -40.26 -7.86 29.45
N LYS A 314 -41.06 -8.65 28.72
CA LYS A 314 -42.53 -8.62 28.71
C LYS A 314 -43.10 -7.25 28.35
N ILE A 315 -42.55 -6.64 27.30
CA ILE A 315 -43.01 -5.34 26.80
C ILE A 315 -44.42 -5.45 26.21
N ASP A 316 -45.32 -4.56 26.64
CA ASP A 316 -46.72 -4.48 26.23
C ASP A 316 -47.09 -3.15 25.54
N ASP A 317 -46.23 -2.13 25.60
CA ASP A 317 -46.43 -0.84 24.96
C ASP A 317 -45.41 -0.57 23.84
N CYS A 318 -45.90 -0.13 22.68
CA CYS A 318 -45.08 0.28 21.52
C CYS A 318 -44.29 1.57 21.78
N MET A 319 -44.59 2.33 22.84
CA MET A 319 -43.80 3.50 23.24
C MET A 319 -42.68 3.18 24.25
N SER A 320 -42.52 1.91 24.62
CA SER A 320 -41.44 1.46 25.51
C SER A 320 -40.07 1.75 24.91
N PHE A 321 -39.14 2.21 25.74
CA PHE A 321 -37.79 2.62 25.30
C PHE A 321 -37.08 1.51 24.52
N GLU A 322 -37.24 0.27 24.98
CA GLU A 322 -36.68 -0.95 24.44
C GLU A 322 -37.03 -1.15 22.96
N TRP A 323 -38.27 -0.79 22.57
CA TRP A 323 -38.70 -0.84 21.16
C TRP A 323 -38.37 0.43 20.40
N ILE A 324 -38.67 1.61 20.96
CA ILE A 324 -38.46 2.87 20.23
C ILE A 324 -36.97 3.19 19.99
N SER A 325 -36.07 2.61 20.79
CA SER A 325 -34.61 2.70 20.61
C SER A 325 -34.13 2.04 19.31
N GLN A 326 -34.93 1.16 18.71
CA GLN A 326 -34.60 0.47 17.47
C GLN A 326 -34.89 1.33 16.24
N LEU A 327 -34.20 1.05 15.13
CA LEU A 327 -34.43 1.69 13.85
C LEU A 327 -35.69 1.10 13.19
N ARG A 328 -36.75 1.89 13.05
CA ARG A 328 -38.08 1.44 12.62
C ARG A 328 -38.48 2.08 11.29
N TYR A 329 -39.13 1.32 10.42
CA TYR A 329 -39.49 1.74 9.07
C TYR A 329 -41.01 1.78 8.92
N TYR A 330 -41.52 2.94 8.49
CA TYR A 330 -42.95 3.17 8.29
C TYR A 330 -43.22 3.55 6.84
N TRP A 331 -44.22 2.92 6.22
CA TRP A 331 -44.77 3.35 4.92
C TRP A 331 -45.89 4.36 5.19
N GLU A 332 -45.59 5.66 5.06
CA GLU A 332 -46.51 6.75 5.39
C GLU A 332 -46.61 7.77 4.24
N MET A 333 -47.64 8.61 4.27
CA MET A 333 -47.71 9.77 3.39
C MET A 333 -46.81 10.87 3.92
N ASP A 334 -45.96 11.46 3.08
CA ASP A 334 -45.18 12.64 3.43
C ASP A 334 -46.04 13.92 3.48
N ASP A 335 -45.42 15.04 3.89
CA ASP A 335 -46.05 16.36 3.95
C ASP A 335 -46.62 16.86 2.60
N ARG A 336 -46.26 16.21 1.49
CA ARG A 336 -46.72 16.50 0.11
C ARG A 336 -47.72 15.46 -0.41
N ASN A 337 -48.30 14.62 0.46
CA ASN A 337 -49.19 13.50 0.10
C ASN A 337 -48.54 12.48 -0.86
N SER A 338 -47.23 12.28 -0.74
CA SER A 338 -46.45 11.30 -1.49
C SER A 338 -46.09 10.13 -0.56
N GLU A 339 -46.39 8.89 -0.96
CA GLU A 339 -46.07 7.69 -0.18
C GLU A 339 -44.56 7.49 -0.02
N THR A 340 -44.01 7.79 1.15
CA THR A 340 -42.57 7.70 1.42
C THR A 340 -42.28 6.85 2.65
N TRP A 341 -41.11 6.24 2.65
CA TRP A 341 -40.56 5.59 3.82
C TRP A 341 -40.06 6.63 4.79
N GLN A 342 -40.60 6.57 6.00
CA GLN A 342 -40.09 7.31 7.14
C GLN A 342 -39.35 6.34 8.04
N VAL A 343 -38.06 6.61 8.24
CA VAL A 343 -37.24 5.87 9.19
C VAL A 343 -37.26 6.63 10.51
N ARG A 344 -37.62 5.97 11.60
CA ARG A 344 -37.67 6.57 12.94
C ARG A 344 -36.74 5.84 13.88
N MET A 345 -35.97 6.60 14.65
CA MET A 345 -35.21 6.07 15.79
C MET A 345 -35.40 6.99 16.99
N VAL A 346 -35.81 6.42 18.12
CA VAL A 346 -36.31 7.16 19.29
C VAL A 346 -37.45 8.08 18.85
N GLN A 347 -37.22 9.39 18.79
CA GLN A 347 -38.17 10.41 18.37
C GLN A 347 -37.77 11.10 17.07
N THR A 348 -36.64 10.74 16.46
CA THR A 348 -36.13 11.42 15.27
C THR A 348 -36.70 10.75 14.01
N PRO A 349 -37.58 11.43 13.24
CA PRO A 349 -37.95 10.98 11.90
C PRO A 349 -36.87 11.40 10.90
N PHE A 350 -36.63 10.54 9.92
CA PHE A 350 -35.79 10.85 8.76
C PHE A 350 -36.41 10.24 7.50
N PRO A 351 -36.57 11.02 6.41
CA PRO A 351 -37.10 10.50 5.17
C PRO A 351 -36.06 9.59 4.51
N TYR A 352 -36.48 8.39 4.13
CA TYR A 352 -35.61 7.47 3.41
C TYR A 352 -35.18 8.09 2.08
N GLY A 353 -33.88 8.04 1.77
CA GLY A 353 -33.31 8.77 0.63
C GLY A 353 -33.54 8.15 -0.74
N TYR A 354 -33.88 6.86 -0.81
CA TYR A 354 -34.05 6.08 -2.04
C TYR A 354 -32.87 6.14 -3.03
N GLU A 355 -31.67 6.51 -2.58
CA GLU A 355 -30.48 6.40 -3.42
C GLU A 355 -30.14 4.93 -3.65
N TYR A 356 -29.71 4.60 -4.87
CA TYR A 356 -29.27 3.25 -5.17
C TYR A 356 -27.85 3.02 -4.66
N LEU A 357 -27.74 2.27 -3.56
CA LEU A 357 -26.47 1.94 -2.90
C LEU A 357 -26.02 0.51 -3.18
N GLY A 358 -26.76 -0.21 -4.02
CA GLY A 358 -26.40 -1.53 -4.50
C GLY A 358 -26.52 -2.60 -3.43
N ASN A 359 -26.08 -3.80 -3.80
CA ASN A 359 -26.13 -4.96 -2.94
C ASN A 359 -24.81 -5.13 -2.18
N SER A 360 -24.67 -4.40 -1.08
CA SER A 360 -23.50 -4.49 -0.21
C SER A 360 -23.81 -5.22 1.09
N PHE A 361 -22.80 -5.91 1.63
CA PHE A 361 -22.92 -6.56 2.94
C PHE A 361 -23.16 -5.52 4.04
N ARG A 362 -23.97 -5.89 5.05
CA ARG A 362 -24.30 -5.03 6.19
C ARG A 362 -23.31 -5.26 7.33
N LEU A 363 -23.02 -4.20 8.08
CA LEU A 363 -22.28 -4.32 9.34
C LEU A 363 -23.10 -5.13 10.35
N VAL A 364 -22.43 -5.97 11.12
CA VAL A 364 -23.09 -6.68 12.22
C VAL A 364 -23.53 -5.67 13.28
N ILE A 365 -24.83 -5.62 13.53
CA ILE A 365 -25.42 -4.72 14.52
C ILE A 365 -25.19 -5.31 15.92
N THR A 366 -24.43 -4.58 16.74
CA THR A 366 -24.19 -4.90 18.16
C THR A 366 -24.84 -3.84 19.04
N PRO A 367 -25.00 -4.07 20.36
CA PRO A 367 -25.52 -3.05 21.27
C PRO A 367 -24.76 -1.72 21.21
N LEU A 368 -23.43 -1.75 20.97
CA LEU A 368 -22.63 -0.54 20.78
C LEU A 368 -22.96 0.17 19.46
N THR A 369 -23.28 -0.61 18.41
CA THR A 369 -23.70 -0.10 17.10
C THR A 369 -25.06 0.60 17.22
N ASP A 370 -26.02 0.00 17.92
CA ASP A 370 -27.33 0.61 18.21
C ASP A 370 -27.18 1.93 18.96
N MET A 371 -26.34 1.96 20.00
CA MET A 371 -26.05 3.18 20.76
C MET A 371 -25.46 4.27 19.86
N CYS A 372 -24.57 3.89 18.93
CA CYS A 372 -24.02 4.81 17.97
C CYS A 372 -25.11 5.31 17.00
N TYR A 373 -25.96 4.43 16.46
CA TYR A 373 -27.08 4.81 15.59
C TYR A 373 -28.02 5.81 16.27
N MET A 374 -28.42 5.53 17.51
CA MET A 374 -29.24 6.45 18.31
C MET A 374 -28.55 7.81 18.49
N THR A 375 -27.24 7.82 18.73
CA THR A 375 -26.48 9.05 18.95
C THR A 375 -26.35 9.86 17.66
N LEU A 376 -26.09 9.22 16.53
CA LEU A 376 -25.97 9.88 15.22
C LEU A 376 -27.33 10.40 14.72
N MET A 377 -28.40 9.61 14.89
CA MET A 377 -29.77 10.05 14.62
C MET A 377 -30.17 11.20 15.55
N GLY A 378 -29.81 11.12 16.83
CA GLY A 378 -30.03 12.20 17.79
C GLY A 378 -29.18 13.45 17.53
N ALA A 379 -28.03 13.33 16.87
CA ALA A 379 -27.25 14.48 16.43
C ALA A 379 -27.94 15.19 15.25
N GLN A 380 -28.50 14.40 14.32
CA GLN A 380 -29.24 14.91 13.18
C GLN A 380 -30.48 15.72 13.61
N SER A 381 -31.26 15.27 14.59
CA SER A 381 -32.40 16.05 15.11
C SER A 381 -32.02 17.34 15.82
N LEU A 382 -30.80 17.41 16.35
CA LEU A 382 -30.24 18.63 16.95
C LEU A 382 -29.52 19.54 15.95
N ASN A 383 -29.50 19.17 14.65
CA ASN A 383 -28.73 19.85 13.61
C ASN A 383 -27.24 19.98 13.98
N LEU A 384 -26.68 18.89 14.53
CA LEU A 384 -25.26 18.73 14.86
C LEU A 384 -24.66 17.58 14.06
N GLY A 385 -23.33 17.60 13.92
CA GLY A 385 -22.58 16.44 13.42
C GLY A 385 -22.43 15.36 14.51
N GLY A 386 -21.93 14.18 14.13
CA GLY A 386 -21.56 13.13 15.09
C GLY A 386 -20.05 12.88 15.13
N ALA A 387 -19.52 12.62 16.33
CA ALA A 387 -18.10 12.34 16.55
C ALA A 387 -17.88 10.98 17.25
N PRO A 388 -17.95 9.84 16.53
CA PRO A 388 -17.48 8.56 17.04
C PRO A 388 -15.97 8.58 17.32
N ALA A 389 -15.59 8.32 18.57
CA ALA A 389 -14.20 8.34 19.04
C ALA A 389 -13.87 7.05 19.78
N GLY A 390 -12.70 6.47 19.52
CA GLY A 390 -12.26 5.23 20.16
C GLY A 390 -11.05 4.59 19.48
N PRO A 391 -10.52 3.47 20.01
CA PRO A 391 -9.36 2.78 19.43
C PRO A 391 -9.57 2.36 17.98
N ALA A 392 -8.47 2.09 17.25
CA ALA A 392 -8.56 1.55 15.89
C ALA A 392 -9.28 0.19 15.86
N GLY A 393 -10.02 -0.09 14.78
CA GLY A 393 -10.72 -1.37 14.60
C GLY A 393 -12.04 -1.52 15.39
N THR A 394 -12.55 -0.47 16.04
CA THR A 394 -13.85 -0.48 16.75
C THR A 394 -15.06 -0.16 15.87
N GLY A 395 -14.89 -0.06 14.54
CA GLY A 395 -15.99 0.11 13.58
C GLY A 395 -16.55 1.54 13.46
N LYS A 396 -15.79 2.58 13.82
CA LYS A 396 -16.26 3.99 13.82
C LYS A 396 -16.80 4.45 12.45
N THR A 397 -16.01 4.23 11.41
CA THR A 397 -16.30 4.65 10.03
C THR A 397 -17.36 3.75 9.42
N GLU A 398 -17.28 2.45 9.70
CA GLU A 398 -18.18 1.41 9.21
C GLU A 398 -19.59 1.59 9.76
N THR A 399 -19.74 1.91 11.04
CA THR A 399 -21.04 2.19 11.68
C THR A 399 -21.70 3.42 11.06
N THR A 400 -20.94 4.50 10.85
CA THR A 400 -21.48 5.71 10.18
C THR A 400 -21.95 5.41 8.76
N LYS A 401 -21.17 4.62 8.00
CA LYS A 401 -21.51 4.20 6.65
C LYS A 401 -22.71 3.27 6.60
N ASP A 402 -22.81 2.31 7.52
CA ASP A 402 -23.93 1.36 7.57
C ASP A 402 -25.25 2.07 7.97
N LEU A 403 -25.20 3.07 8.86
CA LEU A 403 -26.36 3.92 9.14
C LEU A 403 -26.81 4.69 7.89
N ALA A 404 -25.89 5.33 7.17
CA ALA A 404 -26.22 6.04 5.94
C ALA A 404 -26.87 5.12 4.89
N LYS A 405 -26.40 3.87 4.78
CA LYS A 405 -27.02 2.84 3.95
C LYS A 405 -28.41 2.45 4.43
N ALA A 406 -28.64 2.38 5.73
CA ALA A 406 -29.97 2.14 6.30
C ALA A 406 -30.97 3.25 5.91
N LEU A 407 -30.49 4.49 5.82
CA LEU A 407 -31.29 5.65 5.42
C LEU A 407 -31.32 5.89 3.90
N ALA A 408 -30.65 5.04 3.11
CA ALA A 408 -30.41 5.22 1.67
C ALA A 408 -29.90 6.60 1.27
N LYS A 409 -28.84 7.04 1.96
CA LYS A 409 -28.08 8.25 1.64
C LYS A 409 -26.65 7.89 1.27
N GLN A 410 -26.12 8.52 0.23
CA GLN A 410 -24.70 8.38 -0.11
C GLN A 410 -23.84 8.92 1.05
N CYS A 411 -22.89 8.11 1.52
CA CYS A 411 -21.91 8.52 2.52
C CYS A 411 -20.51 8.53 1.91
N VAL A 412 -19.95 9.72 1.72
CA VAL A 412 -18.60 9.88 1.22
C VAL A 412 -17.62 9.81 2.39
N VAL A 413 -16.73 8.83 2.36
CA VAL A 413 -15.68 8.66 3.38
C VAL A 413 -14.40 9.31 2.86
N PHE A 414 -13.86 10.27 3.61
CA PHE A 414 -12.64 10.99 3.25
C PHE A 414 -11.60 10.80 4.35
N ASN A 415 -10.43 10.25 4.01
CA ASN A 415 -9.34 10.08 4.97
C ASN A 415 -8.54 11.38 5.09
N CYS A 416 -8.44 11.92 6.30
CA CYS A 416 -7.83 13.22 6.51
C CYS A 416 -6.31 13.13 6.56
N SER A 417 -5.63 14.09 5.94
CA SER A 417 -4.18 14.25 6.02
C SER A 417 -3.79 15.62 6.59
N PRO A 418 -2.59 15.77 7.16
CA PRO A 418 -2.11 17.07 7.65
C PRO A 418 -2.06 18.14 6.56
N GLU A 419 -1.82 17.74 5.29
CA GLU A 419 -1.67 18.64 4.15
C GLU A 419 -3.01 19.18 3.59
N MET A 420 -4.14 18.84 4.20
CA MET A 420 -5.45 19.31 3.75
C MET A 420 -5.65 20.81 3.97
N ASP A 421 -6.15 21.49 2.94
CA ASP A 421 -6.45 22.93 2.96
C ASP A 421 -7.95 23.21 3.20
N TYR A 422 -8.27 24.34 3.85
CA TYR A 422 -9.64 24.76 4.14
C TYR A 422 -10.46 25.05 2.87
N LEU A 423 -9.79 25.45 1.77
CA LEU A 423 -10.45 25.68 0.48
C LEU A 423 -10.99 24.39 -0.13
N MET A 424 -10.23 23.30 0.00
CA MET A 424 -10.64 21.98 -0.46
C MET A 424 -11.83 21.46 0.35
N VAL A 425 -11.76 21.59 1.67
CA VAL A 425 -12.85 21.19 2.58
C VAL A 425 -14.10 22.05 2.33
N GLY A 426 -13.94 23.35 2.08
CA GLY A 426 -15.04 24.24 1.69
C GLY A 426 -15.72 23.82 0.38
N LYS A 427 -14.95 23.49 -0.66
CA LYS A 427 -15.47 22.92 -1.92
C LYS A 427 -16.25 21.62 -1.65
N PHE A 428 -15.74 20.78 -0.76
CA PHE A 428 -16.40 19.53 -0.38
C PHE A 428 -17.73 19.77 0.36
N PHE A 429 -17.77 20.72 1.29
CA PHE A 429 -19.00 21.11 1.98
C PHE A 429 -20.07 21.67 1.04
N LYS A 430 -19.68 22.44 0.00
CA LYS A 430 -20.61 22.89 -1.05
C LYS A 430 -21.30 21.70 -1.73
N GLY A 431 -20.53 20.67 -2.08
CA GLY A 431 -21.04 19.42 -2.64
C GLY A 431 -21.99 18.69 -1.71
N LEU A 432 -21.60 18.49 -0.46
CA LEU A 432 -22.39 17.79 0.55
C LEU A 432 -23.72 18.49 0.84
N ALA A 433 -23.66 19.79 1.11
CA ALA A 433 -24.84 20.61 1.39
C ALA A 433 -25.82 20.63 0.20
N SER A 434 -25.30 20.73 -1.03
CA SER A 434 -26.13 20.81 -2.24
C SER A 434 -26.76 19.48 -2.65
N SER A 435 -26.02 18.38 -2.48
CA SER A 435 -26.51 17.02 -2.78
C SER A 435 -27.43 16.47 -1.68
N GLY A 436 -27.25 16.94 -0.44
CA GLY A 436 -27.92 16.34 0.72
C GLY A 436 -27.30 15.03 1.18
N ALA A 437 -26.06 14.74 0.75
CA ALA A 437 -25.28 13.54 1.08
C ALA A 437 -24.63 13.64 2.47
N TRP A 438 -24.16 12.50 2.98
CA TRP A 438 -23.43 12.40 4.23
C TRP A 438 -21.93 12.34 3.99
N CYS A 439 -21.15 12.83 4.94
CA CYS A 439 -19.69 12.69 4.93
C CYS A 439 -19.19 12.10 6.23
N CYS A 440 -18.22 11.19 6.14
CA CYS A 440 -17.41 10.74 7.27
C CYS A 440 -15.95 11.13 7.02
N PHE A 441 -15.47 12.14 7.76
CA PHE A 441 -14.06 12.48 7.81
C PHE A 441 -13.35 11.51 8.74
N ASP A 442 -12.60 10.60 8.14
CA ASP A 442 -11.82 9.61 8.86
C ASP A 442 -10.54 10.26 9.37
N GLU A 443 -10.18 9.99 10.63
CA GLU A 443 -8.98 10.51 11.28
C GLU A 443 -8.87 12.04 11.27
N PHE A 444 -10.01 12.72 11.44
CA PHE A 444 -10.15 14.17 11.32
C PHE A 444 -9.19 14.97 12.21
N ASN A 445 -8.73 14.37 13.30
CA ASN A 445 -7.76 14.95 14.22
C ASN A 445 -6.29 14.91 13.75
N ARG A 446 -6.05 14.61 12.47
CA ARG A 446 -4.74 14.73 11.78
C ARG A 446 -4.56 16.08 11.08
N ILE A 447 -5.64 16.84 10.88
CA ILE A 447 -5.59 18.16 10.25
C ILE A 447 -4.97 19.17 11.24
N TYR A 448 -4.15 20.09 10.73
CA TYR A 448 -3.59 21.17 11.53
C TYR A 448 -4.66 22.02 12.22
N ILE A 449 -4.38 22.45 13.44
CA ILE A 449 -5.31 23.18 14.31
C ILE A 449 -5.76 24.51 13.68
N GLU A 450 -4.88 25.17 12.93
CA GLU A 450 -5.15 26.41 12.21
C GLU A 450 -6.24 26.20 11.14
N VAL A 451 -6.18 25.09 10.41
CA VAL A 451 -7.16 24.73 9.37
C VAL A 451 -8.48 24.30 10.00
N LEU A 452 -8.43 23.50 11.08
CA LEU A 452 -9.62 23.09 11.84
C LEU A 452 -10.45 24.28 12.35
N SER A 453 -9.78 25.38 12.71
CA SER A 453 -10.45 26.60 13.19
C SER A 453 -11.29 27.27 12.11
N VAL A 454 -10.83 27.26 10.84
CA VAL A 454 -11.60 27.78 9.70
C VAL A 454 -12.75 26.84 9.34
N ILE A 455 -12.51 25.53 9.36
CA ILE A 455 -13.54 24.50 9.13
C ILE A 455 -14.70 24.64 10.14
N ALA A 456 -14.40 24.98 11.40
CA ALA A 456 -15.42 25.24 12.41
C ALA A 456 -16.37 26.38 12.02
N GLN A 457 -15.84 27.47 11.43
CA GLN A 457 -16.65 28.60 10.98
C GLN A 457 -17.53 28.21 9.78
N GLN A 458 -16.98 27.46 8.82
CA GLN A 458 -17.71 26.93 7.67
C GLN A 458 -18.88 26.03 8.12
N LEU A 459 -18.63 25.07 9.01
CA LEU A 459 -19.67 24.18 9.54
C LEU A 459 -20.73 24.94 10.35
N LEU A 460 -20.33 25.92 11.16
CA LEU A 460 -21.25 26.73 11.94
C LEU A 460 -22.24 27.47 11.03
N GLN A 461 -21.78 28.01 9.89
CA GLN A 461 -22.64 28.68 8.92
C GLN A 461 -23.68 27.71 8.34
N LEU A 462 -23.25 26.53 7.90
CA LEU A 462 -24.12 25.50 7.32
C LEU A 462 -25.13 24.94 8.33
N PHE A 463 -24.70 24.63 9.54
CA PHE A 463 -25.59 24.12 10.59
C PHE A 463 -26.57 25.18 11.10
N SER A 464 -26.18 26.45 11.12
CA SER A 464 -27.09 27.56 11.44
C SER A 464 -28.19 27.69 10.39
N ALA A 465 -27.84 27.68 9.10
CA ALA A 465 -28.82 27.69 8.01
C ALA A 465 -29.74 26.46 8.05
N LYS A 466 -29.20 25.29 8.37
CA LYS A 466 -29.99 24.06 8.54
C LYS A 466 -31.01 24.15 9.67
N ARG A 467 -30.70 24.85 10.77
CA ARG A 467 -31.62 25.06 11.90
C ARG A 467 -32.82 25.93 11.56
N GLU A 468 -32.74 26.76 10.52
CA GLU A 468 -33.86 27.59 10.07
C GLU A 468 -34.89 26.80 9.25
N LEU A 469 -34.53 25.59 8.79
CA LEU A 469 -35.41 24.71 8.02
C LEU A 469 -36.30 23.87 8.94
N THR A 470 -37.59 23.79 8.59
CA THR A 470 -38.60 23.08 9.39
C THR A 470 -38.89 21.65 8.91
N SER A 471 -38.75 21.40 7.61
CA SER A 471 -38.97 20.09 6.99
C SER A 471 -37.73 19.63 6.21
N TYR A 472 -37.55 18.31 6.11
CA TYR A 472 -36.48 17.72 5.28
C TYR A 472 -36.70 17.89 3.77
N ASN A 473 -37.93 18.27 3.38
CA ASN A 473 -38.29 18.56 2.00
C ASN A 473 -38.03 20.03 1.62
N ASP A 474 -37.67 20.87 2.60
CA ASP A 474 -37.32 22.27 2.36
C ASP A 474 -35.91 22.37 1.79
N SER A 475 -35.61 23.50 1.16
CA SER A 475 -34.29 23.82 0.64
C SER A 475 -34.10 25.32 0.70
N VAL A 476 -32.91 25.77 1.09
CA VAL A 476 -32.60 27.19 1.23
C VAL A 476 -31.40 27.56 0.38
N GLU A 477 -31.49 28.70 -0.29
CA GLU A 477 -30.37 29.31 -0.98
C GLU A 477 -29.50 30.02 0.06
N LEU A 478 -28.23 29.62 0.14
CA LEU A 478 -27.26 30.12 1.11
C LEU A 478 -26.02 30.62 0.37
N GLU A 479 -25.56 31.82 0.68
CA GLU A 479 -24.24 32.28 0.25
C GLU A 479 -23.16 31.67 1.16
N PHE A 480 -22.43 30.69 0.65
CA PHE A 480 -21.37 29.97 1.36
C PHE A 480 -20.04 30.12 0.61
N ASP A 481 -19.00 30.62 1.30
CA ASP A 481 -17.69 30.95 0.71
C ASP A 481 -17.81 31.71 -0.63
N SER A 482 -18.56 32.81 -0.62
CA SER A 482 -18.82 33.70 -1.78
C SER A 482 -19.50 33.04 -2.99
N THR A 483 -20.17 31.90 -2.78
CA THR A 483 -20.96 31.21 -3.82
C THR A 483 -22.35 30.89 -3.29
N LEU A 484 -23.38 31.12 -4.11
CA LEU A 484 -24.75 30.71 -3.78
C LEU A 484 -24.90 29.21 -3.99
N ILE A 485 -25.29 28.50 -2.94
CA ILE A 485 -25.58 27.06 -2.96
C ILE A 485 -27.02 26.80 -2.54
N MET A 486 -27.62 25.75 -3.10
CA MET A 486 -28.95 25.30 -2.72
C MET A 486 -28.84 24.18 -1.70
N MET A 487 -28.97 24.50 -0.41
CA MET A 487 -28.75 23.54 0.67
C MET A 487 -29.96 22.64 0.92
N ARG A 488 -29.74 21.33 0.99
CA ARG A 488 -30.75 20.32 1.35
C ARG A 488 -30.54 19.85 2.81
N PRO A 489 -31.53 19.92 3.71
CA PRO A 489 -31.39 19.62 5.14
C PRO A 489 -31.00 18.16 5.46
N THR A 490 -31.06 17.24 4.48
CA THR A 490 -30.65 15.85 4.70
C THR A 490 -29.15 15.67 4.86
N PHE A 491 -28.32 16.64 4.47
CA PHE A 491 -26.87 16.55 4.61
C PHE A 491 -26.45 16.44 6.08
N ASN A 492 -25.38 15.70 6.35
CA ASN A 492 -24.75 15.69 7.67
C ASN A 492 -23.25 15.39 7.59
N VAL A 493 -22.51 15.80 8.62
CA VAL A 493 -21.06 15.65 8.72
C VAL A 493 -20.72 14.84 9.96
N PHE A 494 -19.92 13.80 9.78
CA PHE A 494 -19.42 12.95 10.84
C PHE A 494 -17.89 12.97 10.83
N ILE A 495 -17.29 12.86 12.00
CA ILE A 495 -15.84 12.83 12.18
C ILE A 495 -15.46 11.61 13.01
N THR A 496 -14.37 10.93 12.66
CA THR A 496 -13.83 9.86 13.49
C THR A 496 -12.52 10.30 14.15
N MET A 497 -12.32 9.86 15.38
CA MET A 497 -11.10 10.17 16.14
C MET A 497 -10.50 8.90 16.75
N ASN A 498 -9.17 8.83 16.73
CA ASN A 498 -8.39 7.87 17.52
C ASN A 498 -7.62 8.65 18.60
N PRO A 499 -8.15 8.74 19.83
CA PRO A 499 -7.45 9.41 20.93
C PRO A 499 -6.17 8.64 21.31
N GLY A 500 -5.09 9.36 21.68
CA GLY A 500 -3.87 8.76 22.25
C GLY A 500 -2.84 8.21 21.25
N TYR A 501 -3.04 8.36 19.94
CA TYR A 501 -2.03 8.04 18.93
C TYR A 501 -1.06 9.21 18.70
N ALA A 502 0.20 8.92 18.40
CA ALA A 502 1.21 9.94 18.11
C ALA A 502 0.83 10.77 16.86
N GLY A 503 1.09 12.08 16.89
CA GLY A 503 0.79 12.98 15.77
C GLY A 503 -0.68 13.41 15.65
N ARG A 504 -1.51 13.17 16.67
CA ARG A 504 -2.94 13.51 16.69
C ARG A 504 -3.21 14.70 17.60
N SER A 505 -3.95 15.68 17.12
CA SER A 505 -4.36 16.85 17.90
C SER A 505 -5.69 16.62 18.63
N GLU A 506 -5.93 17.36 19.71
CA GLU A 506 -7.29 17.47 20.25
C GLU A 506 -8.10 18.46 19.40
N LEU A 507 -9.42 18.28 19.36
CA LEU A 507 -10.29 19.20 18.64
C LEU A 507 -10.43 20.51 19.41
N PRO A 508 -10.37 21.66 18.73
CA PRO A 508 -10.74 22.94 19.32
C PRO A 508 -12.16 22.92 19.90
N ASP A 509 -12.38 23.59 21.05
CA ASP A 509 -13.67 23.59 21.76
C ASP A 509 -14.85 24.09 20.90
N ASN A 510 -14.61 25.12 20.09
CA ASN A 510 -15.60 25.68 19.17
C ASN A 510 -16.05 24.67 18.10
N LEU A 511 -15.14 23.80 17.66
CA LEU A 511 -15.42 22.74 16.72
C LEU A 511 -16.10 21.57 17.41
N ALA A 512 -15.60 21.15 18.58
CA ALA A 512 -16.19 20.08 19.38
C ALA A 512 -17.66 20.35 19.72
N ALA A 513 -18.04 21.61 19.97
CA ALA A 513 -19.43 22.01 20.22
C ALA A 513 -20.40 21.77 19.04
N LEU A 514 -19.89 21.62 17.81
CA LEU A 514 -20.69 21.32 16.61
C LEU A 514 -20.98 19.83 16.44
N PHE A 515 -20.36 18.97 17.26
CA PHE A 515 -20.49 17.52 17.17
C PHE A 515 -20.99 16.90 18.46
N ARG A 516 -21.82 15.87 18.34
CA ARG A 516 -22.21 15.01 19.45
C ARG A 516 -21.18 13.88 19.61
N PRO A 517 -20.45 13.79 20.73
CA PRO A 517 -19.46 12.74 20.93
C PRO A 517 -20.10 11.38 21.18
N MET A 518 -19.47 10.31 20.67
CA MET A 518 -19.84 8.91 20.94
C MET A 518 -18.58 8.09 21.20
N ALA A 519 -18.50 7.44 22.37
CA ALA A 519 -17.36 6.59 22.71
C ALA A 519 -17.56 5.17 22.13
N MET A 520 -16.65 4.75 21.25
CA MET A 520 -16.65 3.45 20.60
C MET A 520 -15.62 2.54 21.28
N MET A 521 -16.11 1.51 21.96
CA MET A 521 -15.29 0.51 22.66
C MET A 521 -15.07 -0.73 21.79
N VAL A 522 -14.20 -1.64 22.25
CA VAL A 522 -14.00 -2.93 21.60
C VAL A 522 -15.32 -3.73 21.61
N PRO A 523 -15.85 -4.16 20.45
CA PRO A 523 -17.11 -4.87 20.38
C PRO A 523 -16.98 -6.34 20.80
N ASP A 524 -18.11 -7.01 21.05
CA ASP A 524 -18.14 -8.45 21.33
C ASP A 524 -17.87 -9.25 20.05
N TYR A 525 -16.65 -9.81 19.97
CA TYR A 525 -16.22 -10.63 18.83
C TYR A 525 -17.02 -11.93 18.68
N ALA A 526 -17.59 -12.47 19.76
CA ALA A 526 -18.33 -13.73 19.70
C ALA A 526 -19.70 -13.51 19.03
N MET A 527 -20.37 -12.40 19.35
CA MET A 527 -21.60 -11.98 18.68
C MET A 527 -21.35 -11.72 17.18
N ILE A 528 -20.28 -10.99 16.85
CA ILE A 528 -19.92 -10.72 15.45
C ILE A 528 -19.61 -12.02 14.70
N GLY A 529 -18.85 -12.93 15.32
CA GLY A 529 -18.54 -14.24 14.75
C GLY A 529 -19.80 -15.08 14.52
N GLU A 530 -20.73 -15.14 15.47
CA GLU A 530 -21.97 -15.91 15.38
C GLU A 530 -22.80 -15.46 14.17
N ILE A 531 -23.06 -14.17 14.07
CA ILE A 531 -23.88 -13.58 13.01
C ILE A 531 -23.23 -13.78 11.65
N SER A 532 -21.92 -13.57 11.57
CA SER A 532 -21.17 -13.76 10.32
C SER A 532 -21.16 -15.22 9.87
N PHE A 533 -21.03 -16.18 10.81
CA PHE A 533 -21.12 -17.60 10.47
C PHE A 533 -22.49 -17.97 9.92
N TYR A 534 -23.60 -17.49 10.49
CA TYR A 534 -24.92 -17.69 9.90
C TYR A 534 -25.03 -17.11 8.49
N ALA A 535 -24.49 -15.90 8.28
CA ALA A 535 -24.48 -15.25 6.97
C ALA A 535 -23.63 -15.99 5.91
N PHE A 536 -22.71 -16.85 6.34
CA PHE A 536 -21.93 -17.75 5.47
C PHE A 536 -22.47 -19.18 5.41
N GLY A 537 -23.66 -19.45 5.95
CA GLY A 537 -24.33 -20.74 5.85
C GLY A 537 -23.93 -21.77 6.91
N PHE A 538 -23.36 -21.35 8.04
CA PHE A 538 -23.09 -22.24 9.17
C PHE A 538 -24.35 -22.41 10.03
N GLU A 539 -24.70 -23.64 10.41
CA GLU A 539 -25.79 -23.93 11.34
C GLU A 539 -25.34 -23.80 12.80
N LYS A 540 -24.10 -24.19 13.13
CA LYS A 540 -23.56 -24.14 14.49
C LYS A 540 -22.78 -22.85 14.78
N GLY A 541 -23.20 -21.74 14.17
CA GLY A 541 -22.50 -20.44 14.23
C GLY A 541 -22.16 -19.98 15.66
N ARG A 542 -23.14 -20.04 16.58
CA ARG A 542 -22.97 -19.65 17.99
C ARG A 542 -21.85 -20.40 18.71
N HIS A 543 -21.81 -21.73 18.56
CA HIS A 543 -20.83 -22.57 19.24
C HIS A 543 -19.42 -22.36 18.67
N LEU A 544 -19.34 -22.24 17.34
CA LEU A 544 -18.09 -22.04 16.62
C LEU A 544 -17.48 -20.65 16.89
N ALA A 545 -18.31 -19.61 16.98
CA ALA A 545 -17.87 -18.27 17.33
C ALA A 545 -17.23 -18.19 18.72
N LYS A 546 -17.84 -18.83 19.72
CA LYS A 546 -17.27 -18.91 21.07
C LYS A 546 -15.89 -19.59 21.04
N LYS A 547 -15.76 -20.73 20.37
CA LYS A 547 -14.45 -21.42 20.23
C LYS A 547 -13.40 -20.56 19.56
N MET A 548 -13.77 -19.85 18.49
CA MET A 548 -12.86 -18.95 17.78
C MET A 548 -12.35 -17.83 18.70
N VAL A 549 -13.24 -17.15 19.43
CA VAL A 549 -12.87 -16.07 20.34
C VAL A 549 -12.03 -16.59 21.50
N THR A 550 -12.39 -17.72 22.11
CA THR A 550 -11.58 -18.35 23.15
C THR A 550 -10.20 -18.75 22.62
N THR A 551 -10.08 -19.18 21.36
CA THR A 551 -8.78 -19.46 20.74
C THR A 551 -7.91 -18.21 20.74
N PHE A 552 -8.43 -17.07 20.27
CA PHE A 552 -7.69 -15.81 20.24
C PHE A 552 -7.35 -15.27 21.63
N GLN A 553 -8.27 -15.39 22.58
CA GLN A 553 -8.03 -15.02 23.98
C GLN A 553 -6.88 -15.85 24.57
N LEU A 554 -6.93 -17.19 24.46
CA LEU A 554 -5.86 -18.05 24.96
C LEU A 554 -4.53 -17.80 24.24
N CYS A 555 -4.55 -17.50 22.93
CA CYS A 555 -3.34 -17.10 22.22
C CYS A 555 -2.74 -15.81 22.79
N SER A 556 -3.58 -14.81 23.11
CA SER A 556 -3.12 -13.55 23.69
C SER A 556 -2.57 -13.70 25.12
N GLU A 557 -3.07 -14.68 25.87
CA GLU A 557 -2.67 -14.93 27.27
C GLU A 557 -1.46 -15.87 27.39
N GLN A 558 -1.29 -16.82 26.45
CA GLN A 558 -0.29 -17.91 26.58
C GLN A 558 0.89 -17.82 25.59
N LEU A 559 0.75 -17.15 24.45
CA LEU A 559 1.84 -17.01 23.48
C LEU A 559 2.78 -15.87 23.88
N SER A 560 3.98 -15.84 23.29
CA SER A 560 4.91 -14.74 23.50
C SER A 560 4.33 -13.39 23.05
N ALA A 561 4.67 -12.31 23.77
CA ALA A 561 4.24 -10.97 23.41
C ALA A 561 5.08 -10.46 22.22
N GLN A 562 4.44 -10.30 21.06
CA GLN A 562 5.04 -9.80 19.83
C GLN A 562 4.24 -8.63 19.27
N SER A 563 4.89 -7.60 18.73
CA SER A 563 4.21 -6.42 18.16
C SER A 563 3.29 -6.76 16.98
N HIS A 564 3.60 -7.83 16.25
CA HIS A 564 2.89 -8.26 15.06
C HIS A 564 1.76 -9.27 15.35
N TYR A 565 1.59 -9.70 16.62
CA TYR A 565 0.49 -10.57 16.99
C TYR A 565 -0.80 -9.75 17.10
N ASP A 566 -1.67 -9.91 16.09
CA ASP A 566 -2.99 -9.30 16.06
C ASP A 566 -4.07 -10.31 16.46
N TYR A 567 -4.76 -9.99 17.56
CA TYR A 567 -5.92 -10.73 18.08
C TYR A 567 -7.20 -9.88 18.06
N GLY A 568 -7.16 -8.73 17.37
CA GLY A 568 -8.28 -7.81 17.23
C GLY A 568 -9.27 -8.20 16.14
N MET A 569 -10.20 -7.28 15.85
CA MET A 569 -11.31 -7.51 14.91
C MET A 569 -10.83 -7.84 13.48
N ARG A 570 -9.68 -7.29 13.05
CA ARG A 570 -9.10 -7.60 11.74
C ARG A 570 -8.71 -9.08 11.63
N ALA A 571 -8.04 -9.62 12.64
CA ALA A 571 -7.69 -11.05 12.69
C ALA A 571 -8.95 -11.94 12.71
N VAL A 572 -9.92 -11.60 13.57
CA VAL A 572 -11.21 -12.31 13.66
C VAL A 572 -11.92 -12.35 12.31
N LYS A 573 -12.06 -11.20 11.65
CA LYS A 573 -12.71 -11.10 10.34
C LYS A 573 -12.03 -11.98 9.27
N THR A 574 -10.70 -11.99 9.24
CA THR A 574 -9.91 -12.82 8.30
C THR A 574 -10.24 -14.31 8.44
N VAL A 575 -10.36 -14.79 9.68
CA VAL A 575 -10.71 -16.20 9.95
C VAL A 575 -12.13 -16.50 9.51
N ILE A 576 -13.08 -15.60 9.78
CA ILE A 576 -14.48 -15.78 9.37
C ILE A 576 -14.59 -15.81 7.83
N GLU A 577 -13.90 -14.92 7.12
CA GLU A 577 -13.89 -14.89 5.65
C GLU A 577 -13.27 -16.15 5.06
N ALA A 578 -12.12 -16.59 5.58
CA ALA A 578 -11.48 -17.84 5.19
C ALA A 578 -12.40 -19.06 5.45
N ALA A 579 -13.08 -19.09 6.59
CA ALA A 579 -14.05 -20.13 6.93
C ALA A 579 -15.27 -20.12 5.99
N GLY A 580 -15.78 -18.94 5.63
CA GLY A 580 -16.88 -18.77 4.68
C GLY A 580 -16.52 -19.24 3.27
N LEU A 581 -15.34 -18.88 2.77
CA LEU A 581 -14.82 -19.37 1.48
C LEU A 581 -14.66 -20.89 1.48
N ASN A 582 -14.08 -21.45 2.54
CA ASN A 582 -13.94 -22.90 2.69
C ASN A 582 -15.29 -23.60 2.79
N LYS A 583 -16.29 -23.00 3.45
CA LYS A 583 -17.65 -23.57 3.55
C LYS A 583 -18.36 -23.62 2.20
N ARG A 584 -18.18 -22.62 1.34
CA ARG A 584 -18.69 -22.64 -0.03
C ARG A 584 -17.99 -23.68 -0.91
N LYS A 585 -16.68 -23.83 -0.76
CA LYS A 585 -15.88 -24.80 -1.52
C LYS A 585 -16.16 -26.25 -1.09
N TYR A 586 -16.43 -26.47 0.20
CA TYR A 586 -16.70 -27.79 0.78
C TYR A 586 -18.01 -27.78 1.61
N PRO A 587 -19.19 -27.72 0.98
CA PRO A 587 -20.48 -27.57 1.68
C PRO A 587 -20.78 -28.67 2.70
N ASP A 588 -20.45 -29.92 2.37
CA ASP A 588 -20.79 -31.11 3.17
C ASP A 588 -19.78 -31.40 4.29
N GLN A 589 -18.66 -30.68 4.34
CA GLN A 589 -17.64 -30.90 5.36
C GLN A 589 -18.11 -30.39 6.73
N SER A 590 -17.65 -31.07 7.80
CA SER A 590 -17.93 -30.68 9.18
C SER A 590 -17.53 -29.22 9.44
N GLU A 591 -18.47 -28.42 9.93
CA GLU A 591 -18.25 -27.00 10.21
C GLU A 591 -17.11 -26.76 11.21
N GLY A 592 -16.90 -27.69 12.15
CA GLY A 592 -15.77 -27.66 13.08
C GLY A 592 -14.42 -27.84 12.38
N GLN A 593 -14.33 -28.71 11.37
CA GLN A 593 -13.12 -28.90 10.57
C GLN A 593 -12.83 -27.69 9.69
N ILE A 594 -13.88 -27.06 9.14
CA ILE A 594 -13.75 -25.84 8.32
C ILE A 594 -13.20 -24.68 9.16
N LEU A 595 -13.76 -24.47 10.37
CA LEU A 595 -13.27 -23.43 11.27
C LEU A 595 -11.84 -23.73 11.73
N LEU A 596 -11.55 -24.98 12.11
CA LEU A 596 -10.21 -25.40 12.52
C LEU A 596 -9.18 -25.09 11.42
N ARG A 597 -9.52 -25.43 10.18
CA ARG A 597 -8.69 -25.11 9.02
C ARG A 597 -8.45 -23.61 8.89
N ALA A 598 -9.52 -22.81 8.92
CA ALA A 598 -9.41 -21.36 8.80
C ALA A 598 -8.55 -20.73 9.91
N LEU A 599 -8.71 -21.18 11.16
CA LEU A 599 -7.88 -20.73 12.29
C LEU A 599 -6.40 -21.04 12.08
N GLN A 600 -6.08 -22.23 11.58
CA GLN A 600 -4.69 -22.63 11.34
C GLN A 600 -4.10 -21.91 10.13
N ASP A 601 -4.80 -21.89 9.00
CA ASP A 601 -4.29 -21.30 7.75
C ASP A 601 -4.04 -19.80 7.90
N VAL A 602 -4.84 -19.09 8.72
CA VAL A 602 -4.65 -17.65 8.98
C VAL A 602 -3.58 -17.38 10.04
N ASN A 603 -3.52 -18.14 11.13
CA ASN A 603 -2.67 -17.78 12.27
C ASN A 603 -1.30 -18.47 12.31
N VAL A 604 -1.17 -19.71 11.80
CA VAL A 604 0.12 -20.43 11.74
C VAL A 604 1.18 -19.64 10.97
N PRO A 605 0.88 -18.96 9.85
CA PRO A 605 1.86 -18.14 9.16
C PRO A 605 2.31 -16.90 9.94
N LYS A 606 1.67 -16.54 11.06
CA LYS A 606 2.02 -15.36 11.86
C LYS A 606 2.94 -15.70 13.02
N PHE A 607 2.71 -16.85 13.64
CA PHE A 607 3.38 -17.23 14.88
C PHE A 607 4.85 -17.61 14.68
N LEU A 608 5.63 -17.36 15.72
CA LEU A 608 7.01 -17.84 15.84
C LEU A 608 7.05 -19.36 15.97
N LYS A 609 8.18 -19.96 15.56
CA LYS A 609 8.40 -21.42 15.61
C LYS A 609 8.17 -22.00 17.01
N ASP A 610 8.57 -21.28 18.05
CA ASP A 610 8.49 -21.71 19.44
C ASP A 610 7.07 -21.60 20.03
N ASP A 611 6.22 -20.74 19.45
CA ASP A 611 4.83 -20.55 19.84
C ASP A 611 3.89 -21.56 19.15
N LEU A 612 4.30 -22.16 18.03
CA LEU A 612 3.49 -23.13 17.30
C LEU A 612 3.06 -24.35 18.14
N PRO A 613 3.93 -25.00 18.94
CA PRO A 613 3.52 -26.10 19.81
C PRO A 613 2.45 -25.69 20.83
N LEU A 614 2.56 -24.49 21.40
CA LEU A 614 1.58 -23.93 22.34
C LEU A 614 0.23 -23.73 21.64
N PHE A 615 0.25 -23.13 20.45
CA PHE A 615 -0.95 -22.96 19.64
C PHE A 615 -1.62 -24.30 19.29
N TYR A 616 -0.86 -25.33 18.90
CA TYR A 616 -1.43 -26.65 18.62
C TYR A 616 -2.06 -27.30 19.86
N ASN A 617 -1.50 -27.08 21.06
CA ASN A 617 -2.11 -27.54 22.30
C ASN A 617 -3.45 -26.84 22.59
N ILE A 618 -3.51 -25.51 22.42
CA ILE A 618 -4.76 -24.73 22.55
C ILE A 618 -5.82 -25.26 21.58
N ILE A 619 -5.43 -25.49 20.33
CA ILE A 619 -6.32 -26.02 19.30
C ILE A 619 -6.82 -27.43 19.64
N SER A 620 -5.94 -28.31 20.11
CA SER A 620 -6.31 -29.69 20.48
C SER A 620 -7.29 -29.73 21.65
N ASP A 621 -7.18 -28.79 22.60
CA ASP A 621 -8.09 -28.68 23.75
C ASP A 621 -9.47 -28.15 23.31
N LEU A 622 -9.50 -27.12 22.46
CA LEU A 622 -10.75 -26.53 21.97
C LEU A 622 -11.47 -27.38 20.91
N PHE A 623 -10.75 -28.19 20.14
CA PHE A 623 -11.27 -29.03 19.06
C PHE A 623 -10.89 -30.52 19.24
N PRO A 624 -11.36 -31.18 20.33
CA PRO A 624 -10.98 -32.55 20.61
C PRO A 624 -11.52 -33.50 19.54
N GLY A 625 -10.65 -34.35 18.99
CA GLY A 625 -11.02 -35.34 17.97
C GLY A 625 -11.33 -34.77 16.58
N VAL A 626 -11.01 -33.49 16.33
CA VAL A 626 -11.16 -32.87 15.01
C VAL A 626 -9.80 -32.75 14.34
N GLU A 627 -9.59 -33.50 13.26
CA GLU A 627 -8.34 -33.45 12.51
C GLU A 627 -8.32 -32.33 11.46
N LYS A 628 -7.11 -31.80 11.19
CA LYS A 628 -6.91 -30.85 10.09
C LYS A 628 -7.18 -31.56 8.76
N PRO A 629 -8.03 -31.03 7.87
CA PRO A 629 -8.21 -31.57 6.52
C PRO A 629 -6.90 -31.48 5.73
N ALA A 630 -6.46 -32.58 5.12
CA ALA A 630 -5.33 -32.57 4.19
C ALA A 630 -5.71 -31.80 2.92
N ILE A 631 -4.81 -30.93 2.45
CA ILE A 631 -5.02 -30.13 1.24
C ILE A 631 -4.25 -30.78 0.10
N ASP A 632 -4.97 -31.11 -0.97
CA ASP A 632 -4.36 -31.43 -2.25
C ASP A 632 -4.21 -30.14 -3.07
N TYR A 633 -2.99 -29.60 -3.11
CA TYR A 633 -2.65 -28.45 -3.96
C TYR A 633 -2.49 -28.85 -5.44
N GLY A 634 -2.55 -30.15 -5.76
CA GLY A 634 -2.53 -30.70 -7.11
C GLY A 634 -1.39 -30.13 -7.96
N LYS A 635 -1.77 -29.56 -9.11
CA LYS A 635 -0.83 -28.97 -10.09
C LYS A 635 0.03 -27.83 -9.52
N LEU A 636 -0.44 -27.12 -8.49
CA LEU A 636 0.34 -26.06 -7.85
C LEU A 636 1.56 -26.61 -7.13
N ASP A 637 1.46 -27.78 -6.49
CA ASP A 637 2.60 -28.41 -5.82
C ASP A 637 3.67 -28.86 -6.82
N GLU A 638 3.25 -29.48 -7.92
CA GLU A 638 4.15 -29.89 -9.01
C GLU A 638 4.87 -28.68 -9.61
N MET A 639 4.15 -27.61 -9.95
CA MET A 639 4.72 -26.40 -10.55
C MET A 639 5.55 -25.59 -9.57
N ALA A 640 5.14 -25.47 -8.30
CA ALA A 640 5.92 -24.81 -7.26
C ALA A 640 7.27 -25.52 -7.06
N LYS A 641 7.27 -26.86 -7.02
CA LYS A 641 8.49 -27.68 -6.99
C LYS A 641 9.36 -27.48 -8.23
N GLU A 642 8.76 -27.39 -9.43
CA GLU A 642 9.48 -27.14 -10.68
C GLU A 642 10.11 -25.74 -10.71
N LYS A 643 9.31 -24.69 -10.50
CA LYS A 643 9.79 -23.29 -10.57
C LYS A 643 10.78 -22.97 -9.45
N SER A 644 10.61 -23.52 -8.26
CA SER A 644 11.60 -23.36 -7.18
C SER A 644 12.98 -23.91 -7.55
N LYS A 645 13.06 -24.99 -8.36
CA LYS A 645 14.33 -25.49 -8.88
C LYS A 645 14.99 -24.50 -9.85
N LEU A 646 14.19 -23.81 -10.68
CA LEU A 646 14.66 -22.80 -11.63
C LEU A 646 15.10 -21.49 -10.94
N THR A 647 14.39 -21.03 -9.92
CA THR A 647 14.77 -19.81 -9.16
C THR A 647 16.08 -20.00 -8.38
N ASN A 648 16.30 -21.20 -7.81
CA ASN A 648 17.58 -21.56 -7.18
C ASN A 648 18.77 -21.53 -8.16
N LEU A 649 18.52 -21.65 -9.47
CA LEU A 649 19.51 -21.55 -10.54
C LEU A 649 19.87 -20.09 -10.86
N GLN A 650 18.92 -19.16 -10.75
CA GLN A 650 19.14 -17.71 -10.92
C GLN A 650 19.87 -17.09 -9.72
N LEU A 651 19.52 -17.47 -8.49
CA LEU A 651 20.13 -16.94 -7.26
C LEU A 651 21.63 -17.24 -7.11
N ARG A 652 22.14 -18.24 -7.84
CA ARG A 652 23.57 -18.57 -7.86
C ARG A 652 24.41 -17.64 -8.73
N GLY A 653 23.81 -16.66 -9.41
CA GLY A 653 24.55 -15.75 -10.32
C GLY A 653 25.18 -16.46 -11.53
N ILE A 654 24.83 -17.73 -11.79
CA ILE A 654 25.36 -18.52 -12.91
C ILE A 654 24.51 -18.31 -14.18
N ALA A 655 23.21 -18.00 -14.03
CA ALA A 655 22.27 -17.95 -15.15
C ALA A 655 22.37 -16.68 -16.02
N ASP A 656 22.80 -15.56 -15.44
CA ASP A 656 22.89 -14.27 -16.14
C ASP A 656 24.12 -14.14 -17.03
N PHE A 657 25.10 -15.04 -16.88
CA PHE A 657 26.38 -15.01 -17.60
C PHE A 657 26.61 -16.19 -18.56
N LEU A 658 25.62 -17.08 -18.72
CA LEU A 658 25.69 -18.20 -19.67
C LEU A 658 24.89 -17.91 -20.96
N PRO A 659 25.46 -18.20 -22.16
CA PRO A 659 24.72 -18.13 -23.42
C PRO A 659 23.46 -18.99 -23.40
N ALA A 660 22.39 -18.53 -24.05
CA ALA A 660 21.04 -19.12 -24.00
C ALA A 660 21.00 -20.66 -24.20
N GLY A 661 21.89 -21.22 -25.04
CA GLY A 661 21.94 -22.66 -25.32
C GLY A 661 22.51 -23.56 -24.21
N ARG A 662 23.16 -23.01 -23.16
CA ARG A 662 23.73 -23.81 -22.04
C ARG A 662 22.85 -23.85 -20.79
N ARG A 663 21.76 -23.08 -20.76
CA ARG A 663 20.80 -23.03 -19.63
C ARG A 663 20.05 -24.35 -19.44
N GLU A 664 19.78 -25.07 -20.52
CA GLU A 664 18.98 -26.31 -20.51
C GLU A 664 19.78 -27.56 -20.13
N SER A 665 21.08 -27.61 -20.42
CA SER A 665 21.89 -28.82 -20.20
C SER A 665 22.40 -28.98 -18.76
N MET A 666 22.49 -27.90 -17.98
CA MET A 666 23.01 -27.93 -16.58
C MET A 666 21.91 -28.06 -15.53
N SER A 667 20.64 -27.81 -15.88
CA SER A 667 19.50 -27.82 -14.96
C SER A 667 19.09 -29.22 -14.48
N ALA A 668 19.45 -30.28 -15.22
CA ALA A 668 19.00 -31.64 -14.95
C ALA A 668 19.83 -32.40 -13.88
N SER A 669 21.11 -32.07 -13.67
CA SER A 669 22.03 -32.91 -12.88
C SER A 669 22.52 -32.28 -11.56
N LEU A 670 22.24 -31.00 -11.29
CA LEU A 670 22.87 -30.22 -10.21
C LEU A 670 21.90 -29.60 -9.19
N VAL A 671 20.59 -29.90 -9.24
CA VAL A 671 19.59 -29.22 -8.39
C VAL A 671 18.87 -30.22 -7.49
N LYS A 672 19.27 -30.30 -6.21
CA LYS A 672 18.43 -30.92 -5.17
C LYS A 672 17.16 -30.09 -4.96
N GLN A 673 16.10 -30.77 -4.52
CA GLN A 673 14.76 -30.22 -4.34
C GLN A 673 14.75 -29.00 -3.38
N PRO A 674 13.89 -27.99 -3.61
CA PRO A 674 13.59 -26.97 -2.58
C PRO A 674 13.18 -27.65 -1.27
N THR A 675 13.50 -27.04 -0.12
CA THR A 675 13.09 -27.60 1.17
C THR A 675 11.56 -27.60 1.27
N ASP A 676 10.98 -28.66 1.84
CA ASP A 676 9.52 -28.77 2.01
C ASP A 676 8.96 -27.57 2.80
N TYR A 677 9.76 -27.02 3.70
CA TYR A 677 9.45 -25.79 4.44
C TYR A 677 9.29 -24.56 3.52
N PHE A 678 10.16 -24.39 2.52
CA PHE A 678 10.06 -23.27 1.56
C PHE A 678 8.81 -23.40 0.68
N ILE A 679 8.48 -24.61 0.22
CA ILE A 679 7.25 -24.88 -0.53
C ILE A 679 6.02 -24.61 0.35
N LYS A 680 6.03 -25.10 1.59
CA LYS A 680 4.95 -24.84 2.55
C LYS A 680 4.69 -23.34 2.71
N LYS A 681 5.75 -22.52 2.81
CA LYS A 681 5.64 -21.06 2.89
C LYS A 681 5.07 -20.41 1.62
N GLN A 682 5.33 -20.98 0.44
CA GLN A 682 4.69 -20.54 -0.80
C GLN A 682 3.18 -20.81 -0.79
N PHE A 683 2.74 -21.96 -0.24
CA PHE A 683 1.31 -22.25 -0.09
C PHE A 683 0.64 -21.37 0.97
N GLU A 684 1.29 -21.16 2.12
CA GLU A 684 0.81 -20.21 3.14
C GLU A 684 0.63 -18.80 2.54
N LEU A 685 1.58 -18.34 1.71
CA LEU A 685 1.45 -17.08 0.98
C LEU A 685 0.29 -17.11 -0.02
N PHE A 686 0.15 -18.18 -0.80
CA PHE A 686 -0.93 -18.33 -1.78
C PHE A 686 -2.30 -18.28 -1.14
N ASP A 687 -2.52 -19.02 -0.05
CA ASP A 687 -3.79 -19.05 0.67
C ASP A 687 -4.15 -17.66 1.22
N MET A 688 -3.16 -16.93 1.77
CA MET A 688 -3.37 -15.57 2.27
C MET A 688 -3.69 -14.57 1.15
N ILE A 689 -3.13 -14.73 -0.05
CA ILE A 689 -3.46 -13.91 -1.24
C ILE A 689 -4.92 -14.08 -1.66
N GLN A 690 -5.53 -15.25 -1.43
CA GLN A 690 -6.94 -15.47 -1.75
C GLN A 690 -7.88 -14.78 -0.75
N VAL A 691 -7.46 -14.65 0.51
CA VAL A 691 -8.29 -14.07 1.58
C VAL A 691 -8.11 -12.55 1.68
N ARG A 692 -6.88 -12.03 1.60
CA ARG A 692 -6.59 -10.61 1.80
C ARG A 692 -5.93 -9.97 0.58
N HIS A 693 -6.28 -8.70 0.36
CA HIS A 693 -5.63 -7.88 -0.66
C HIS A 693 -4.37 -7.17 -0.15
N GLY A 694 -4.24 -6.94 1.16
CA GLY A 694 -3.07 -6.33 1.80
C GLY A 694 -2.35 -7.30 2.74
N MET A 695 -1.02 -7.47 2.61
CA MET A 695 -0.23 -8.35 3.48
C MET A 695 1.24 -7.94 3.58
N MET A 696 1.90 -8.29 4.69
CA MET A 696 3.32 -7.99 4.91
C MET A 696 4.15 -9.28 4.98
N LEU A 697 5.14 -9.43 4.12
CA LEU A 697 6.18 -10.46 4.19
C LEU A 697 7.26 -10.01 5.16
N VAL A 698 7.22 -10.56 6.37
CA VAL A 698 8.13 -10.19 7.46
C VAL A 698 9.22 -11.22 7.58
N GLY A 699 10.46 -10.77 7.77
CA GLY A 699 11.59 -11.64 8.06
C GLY A 699 12.91 -10.93 7.79
N PRO A 700 14.04 -11.49 8.24
CA PRO A 700 15.33 -10.84 8.10
C PRO A 700 15.74 -10.64 6.63
N THR A 701 16.67 -9.72 6.40
CA THR A 701 17.31 -9.56 5.09
C THR A 701 17.97 -10.86 4.64
N GLY A 702 17.74 -11.25 3.39
CA GLY A 702 18.21 -12.53 2.86
C GLY A 702 17.41 -13.74 3.33
N GLY A 703 16.32 -13.57 4.07
CA GLY A 703 15.41 -14.64 4.45
C GLY A 703 14.58 -15.21 3.29
N GLY A 704 14.99 -15.10 2.02
CA GLY A 704 14.30 -15.74 0.89
C GLY A 704 12.91 -15.19 0.53
N LYS A 705 12.49 -14.06 1.11
CA LYS A 705 11.17 -13.42 0.88
C LYS A 705 10.92 -13.11 -0.60
N THR A 706 11.87 -12.40 -1.23
CA THR A 706 11.84 -12.10 -2.67
C THR A 706 11.71 -13.37 -3.53
N CYS A 707 12.44 -14.42 -3.17
CA CYS A 707 12.43 -15.68 -3.88
C CYS A 707 11.09 -16.41 -3.74
N CYS A 708 10.46 -16.32 -2.56
CA CYS A 708 9.19 -16.95 -2.24
C CYS A 708 8.08 -16.43 -3.17
N TYR A 709 7.83 -15.11 -3.17
CA TYR A 709 6.74 -14.56 -3.97
C TYR A 709 7.03 -14.62 -5.48
N ARG A 710 8.30 -14.46 -5.93
CA ARG A 710 8.63 -14.56 -7.37
C ARG A 710 8.47 -15.98 -7.90
N THR A 711 8.80 -16.98 -7.08
CA THR A 711 8.59 -18.38 -7.46
C THR A 711 7.11 -18.72 -7.52
N LEU A 712 6.33 -18.25 -6.55
CA LEU A 712 4.88 -18.38 -6.56
C LEU A 712 4.26 -17.67 -7.78
N GLN A 713 4.70 -16.45 -8.10
CA GLN A 713 4.30 -15.71 -9.30
C GLN A 713 4.53 -16.53 -10.57
N ALA A 714 5.73 -17.11 -10.72
CA ALA A 714 6.08 -17.94 -11.87
C ALA A 714 5.24 -19.23 -11.94
N ALA A 715 4.93 -19.85 -10.79
CA ALA A 715 4.09 -21.03 -10.72
C ALA A 715 2.64 -20.71 -11.12
N CYS A 716 2.03 -19.66 -10.56
CA CYS A 716 0.68 -19.22 -10.93
C CYS A 716 0.59 -18.85 -12.42
N THR A 717 1.58 -18.13 -12.95
CA THR A 717 1.61 -17.74 -14.36
C THR A 717 1.77 -18.94 -15.30
N ALA A 718 2.44 -20.01 -14.87
CA ALA A 718 2.56 -21.24 -15.66
C ALA A 718 1.28 -22.09 -15.66
N LEU A 719 0.41 -21.90 -14.66
CA LEU A 719 -0.84 -22.65 -14.49
C LEU A 719 -2.07 -21.99 -15.11
N VAL A 720 -1.87 -20.88 -15.83
CA VAL A 720 -2.96 -20.14 -16.47
C VAL A 720 -3.68 -21.03 -17.48
N ASP A 721 -4.98 -21.20 -17.27
CA ASP A 721 -5.87 -21.82 -18.24
C ASP A 721 -6.67 -20.73 -18.97
N PRO A 722 -6.44 -20.50 -20.27
CA PRO A 722 -7.19 -19.51 -21.05
C PRO A 722 -8.70 -19.77 -21.10
N LYS A 723 -9.15 -20.98 -20.77
CA LYS A 723 -10.57 -21.37 -20.76
C LYS A 723 -11.28 -21.08 -19.43
N ASP A 724 -10.53 -20.75 -18.37
CA ASP A 724 -11.08 -20.46 -17.04
C ASP A 724 -10.58 -19.09 -16.52
N PRO A 725 -11.24 -17.99 -16.92
CA PRO A 725 -10.86 -16.63 -16.51
C PRO A 725 -11.06 -16.36 -15.02
N GLU A 726 -11.88 -17.18 -14.34
CA GLU A 726 -12.18 -17.06 -12.91
C GLU A 726 -11.23 -17.92 -12.06
N SER A 727 -10.30 -18.65 -12.71
CA SER A 727 -9.29 -19.44 -12.02
C SER A 727 -8.43 -18.54 -11.12
N PRO A 728 -8.06 -18.99 -9.91
CA PRO A 728 -7.09 -18.27 -9.08
C PRO A 728 -5.69 -18.19 -9.73
N PHE A 729 -5.44 -19.00 -10.76
CA PHE A 729 -4.19 -19.02 -11.52
C PHE A 729 -4.29 -18.12 -12.74
N GLN A 730 -3.94 -16.85 -12.54
CA GLN A 730 -3.79 -15.87 -13.62
C GLN A 730 -2.34 -15.45 -13.77
N LYS A 731 -2.01 -14.85 -14.92
CA LYS A 731 -0.70 -14.26 -15.13
C LYS A 731 -0.55 -13.08 -14.18
N THR A 732 0.57 -13.06 -13.45
CA THR A 732 0.78 -12.08 -12.38
C THR A 732 1.91 -11.12 -12.73
N HIS A 733 1.63 -9.82 -12.70
CA HIS A 733 2.61 -8.74 -12.82
C HIS A 733 3.01 -8.23 -11.44
N VAL A 734 4.31 -8.11 -11.17
CA VAL A 734 4.83 -7.57 -9.90
C VAL A 734 5.49 -6.22 -10.16
N HIS A 735 5.00 -5.19 -9.47
CA HIS A 735 5.54 -3.83 -9.50
C HIS A 735 6.24 -3.55 -8.18
N VAL A 736 7.58 -3.41 -8.19
CA VAL A 736 8.39 -3.24 -6.97
C VAL A 736 8.81 -1.78 -6.81
N LEU A 737 8.62 -1.21 -5.62
CA LEU A 737 9.11 0.12 -5.27
C LEU A 737 9.62 0.16 -3.82
N ASN A 738 10.60 1.02 -3.54
CA ASN A 738 11.07 1.26 -2.17
C ASN A 738 10.44 2.57 -1.65
N PRO A 739 9.55 2.52 -0.64
CA PRO A 739 8.83 3.71 -0.16
C PRO A 739 9.73 4.74 0.52
N LYS A 740 10.92 4.33 1.00
CA LYS A 740 11.89 5.22 1.69
C LYS A 740 13.00 5.73 0.78
N ALA A 741 13.08 5.23 -0.45
CA ALA A 741 14.01 5.73 -1.46
C ALA A 741 13.54 7.05 -2.08
N ILE A 742 12.34 7.51 -1.76
CA ILE A 742 11.73 8.76 -2.24
C ILE A 742 11.04 9.48 -1.07
N THR A 743 10.71 10.75 -1.25
CA THR A 743 9.95 11.50 -0.23
C THR A 743 8.47 11.11 -0.26
N GLN A 744 7.74 11.39 0.83
CA GLN A 744 6.30 11.12 0.91
C GLN A 744 5.51 11.84 -0.20
N ASN A 745 5.88 13.07 -0.52
CA ASN A 745 5.30 13.85 -1.61
C ASN A 745 5.54 13.19 -2.98
N GLN A 746 6.72 12.60 -3.20
CA GLN A 746 7.01 11.85 -4.42
C GLN A 746 6.32 10.47 -4.45
N LEU A 747 5.99 9.90 -3.29
CA LEU A 747 5.33 8.60 -3.18
C LEU A 747 3.84 8.70 -3.55
N TYR A 748 3.11 9.64 -2.94
CA TYR A 748 1.66 9.80 -3.11
C TYR A 748 1.26 10.90 -4.09
N GLY A 749 2.12 11.90 -4.27
CA GLY A 749 1.84 13.11 -5.01
C GLY A 749 1.67 14.29 -4.08
N ALA A 750 1.92 15.48 -4.60
CA ALA A 750 1.80 16.72 -3.86
C ALA A 750 1.48 17.88 -4.81
N PHE A 751 0.86 18.91 -4.26
CA PHE A 751 0.81 20.20 -4.90
C PHE A 751 2.18 20.87 -4.78
N ASP A 752 2.71 21.37 -5.89
CA ASP A 752 3.88 22.23 -5.84
C ASP A 752 3.53 23.52 -5.09
N GLU A 753 4.33 23.91 -4.10
CA GLU A 753 4.07 25.07 -3.24
C GLU A 753 4.01 26.40 -4.04
N VAL A 754 4.71 26.45 -5.17
CA VAL A 754 4.88 27.66 -6.00
C VAL A 754 3.93 27.66 -7.19
N THR A 755 3.70 26.52 -7.84
CA THR A 755 2.80 26.42 -9.01
C THR A 755 1.37 26.09 -8.64
N ARG A 756 1.15 25.49 -7.45
CA ARG A 756 -0.11 24.85 -7.03
C ARG A 756 -0.61 23.79 -8.02
N GLU A 757 0.24 23.30 -8.92
CA GLU A 757 -0.09 22.19 -9.80
C GLU A 757 0.12 20.87 -9.06
N TRP A 758 -0.82 19.95 -9.27
CA TRP A 758 -0.70 18.62 -8.73
C TRP A 758 0.37 17.83 -9.50
N SER A 759 1.33 17.27 -8.78
CA SER A 759 2.26 16.28 -9.30
C SER A 759 1.92 14.91 -8.74
N ASP A 760 1.66 13.95 -9.63
CA ASP A 760 1.35 12.57 -9.23
C ASP A 760 2.55 11.87 -8.59
N GLY A 761 2.26 11.09 -7.54
CA GLY A 761 3.25 10.24 -6.89
C GLY A 761 3.48 8.93 -7.61
N VAL A 762 4.65 8.32 -7.37
CA VAL A 762 5.06 7.04 -7.98
C VAL A 762 4.11 5.90 -7.61
N ALA A 763 3.70 5.80 -6.34
CA ALA A 763 2.76 4.76 -5.91
C ALA A 763 1.36 5.00 -6.50
N ALA A 764 0.90 6.24 -6.49
CA ALA A 764 -0.38 6.62 -7.09
C ALA A 764 -0.44 6.22 -8.58
N GLU A 765 0.59 6.54 -9.35
CA GLU A 765 0.66 6.23 -10.79
C GLU A 765 0.76 4.71 -11.07
N LEU A 766 1.52 3.96 -10.27
CA LEU A 766 1.59 2.50 -10.40
C LEU A 766 0.23 1.84 -10.13
N ILE A 767 -0.45 2.26 -9.06
CA ILE A 767 -1.77 1.75 -8.70
C ILE A 767 -2.79 2.15 -9.78
N ARG A 768 -2.77 3.40 -10.26
CA ARG A 768 -3.66 3.89 -11.32
C ARG A 768 -3.50 3.10 -12.61
N ASN A 769 -2.26 2.82 -13.02
CA ASN A 769 -1.98 2.04 -14.22
C ASN A 769 -2.43 0.58 -14.08
N ALA A 770 -2.26 -0.03 -12.90
CA ALA A 770 -2.80 -1.36 -12.62
C ALA A 770 -4.34 -1.38 -12.59
N THR A 771 -4.99 -0.33 -12.10
CA THR A 771 -6.46 -0.20 -12.12
C THR A 771 -7.01 -0.03 -13.54
N ARG A 772 -6.26 0.65 -14.43
CA ARG A 772 -6.65 0.83 -15.84
C ARG A 772 -6.66 -0.49 -16.63
N ASP A 773 -5.83 -1.45 -16.27
CA ASP A 773 -5.78 -2.79 -16.89
C ASP A 773 -6.90 -3.74 -16.39
N ASN A 774 -8.10 -3.22 -16.18
CA ASN A 774 -9.21 -4.00 -15.61
C ASN A 774 -9.82 -5.03 -16.59
N HIS A 775 -9.60 -4.82 -17.89
CA HIS A 775 -10.15 -5.68 -18.95
C HIS A 775 -9.38 -7.00 -19.11
N ASN A 776 -8.14 -7.06 -18.65
CA ASN A 776 -7.30 -8.25 -18.69
C ASN A 776 -7.56 -9.12 -17.43
N PRO A 777 -7.68 -10.47 -17.53
CA PRO A 777 -7.75 -11.33 -16.34
C PRO A 777 -6.49 -11.33 -15.47
N ASP A 778 -5.38 -10.74 -15.95
CA ASP A 778 -4.11 -10.67 -15.22
C ASP A 778 -4.23 -10.07 -13.79
N HIS A 779 -3.40 -10.60 -12.89
CA HIS A 779 -3.26 -10.11 -11.52
C HIS A 779 -2.12 -9.09 -11.43
N HIS A 780 -2.27 -8.10 -10.55
CA HIS A 780 -1.24 -7.09 -10.28
C HIS A 780 -0.86 -7.08 -8.81
N TRP A 781 0.41 -7.35 -8.51
CA TRP A 781 0.97 -7.27 -7.17
C TRP A 781 1.84 -6.02 -7.07
N VAL A 782 1.46 -5.07 -6.23
CA VAL A 782 2.26 -3.87 -5.93
C VAL A 782 3.05 -4.17 -4.66
N MET A 783 4.37 -4.29 -4.81
CA MET A 783 5.32 -4.69 -3.77
C MET A 783 6.09 -3.46 -3.26
N PHE A 784 5.97 -3.19 -1.97
CA PHE A 784 6.74 -2.16 -1.26
C PHE A 784 7.91 -2.83 -0.55
N ASP A 785 9.11 -2.72 -1.11
CA ASP A 785 10.35 -3.32 -0.61
C ASP A 785 11.16 -2.27 0.16
N GLY A 786 11.06 -2.31 1.49
CA GLY A 786 11.75 -1.37 2.36
C GLY A 786 11.09 -1.24 3.74
N PRO A 787 11.74 -0.53 4.67
CA PRO A 787 11.22 -0.39 6.02
C PRO A 787 9.93 0.44 6.03
N VAL A 788 9.00 0.00 6.88
CA VAL A 788 7.73 0.70 7.11
C VAL A 788 7.93 1.74 8.20
N ASP A 789 7.31 2.91 8.04
CA ASP A 789 7.18 3.89 9.11
C ASP A 789 5.75 4.39 9.20
N ALA A 790 5.39 4.90 10.39
CA ALA A 790 4.02 5.33 10.69
C ALA A 790 3.53 6.48 9.79
N LEU A 791 4.42 7.33 9.28
CA LEU A 791 4.02 8.53 8.53
C LEU A 791 3.45 8.16 7.16
N TRP A 792 4.18 7.37 6.37
CA TRP A 792 3.72 7.04 5.03
C TRP A 792 2.69 5.91 5.03
N ILE A 793 2.77 4.92 5.93
CA ILE A 793 1.87 3.75 5.90
C ILE A 793 0.44 4.11 6.30
N GLU A 794 0.25 5.11 7.16
CA GLU A 794 -1.08 5.52 7.61
C GLU A 794 -1.98 5.99 6.45
N SER A 795 -1.39 6.61 5.43
CA SER A 795 -2.11 7.02 4.21
C SER A 795 -2.61 5.81 3.39
N MET A 796 -2.13 4.60 3.67
CA MET A 796 -2.59 3.35 3.03
C MET A 796 -3.66 2.61 3.83
N ASN A 797 -4.01 3.01 5.05
CA ASN A 797 -4.96 2.26 5.88
C ASN A 797 -6.30 2.02 5.16
N THR A 798 -6.85 3.05 4.50
CA THR A 798 -8.09 2.96 3.73
C THR A 798 -7.99 2.01 2.52
N VAL A 799 -6.79 1.83 1.96
CA VAL A 799 -6.52 0.86 0.89
C VAL A 799 -6.42 -0.56 1.45
N LEU A 800 -5.74 -0.73 2.57
CA LEU A 800 -5.42 -2.03 3.17
C LEU A 800 -6.62 -2.64 3.92
N ASP A 801 -7.56 -1.80 4.36
CA ASP A 801 -8.86 -2.21 4.87
C ASP A 801 -9.85 -2.51 3.72
N ASP A 802 -11.07 -2.92 4.07
CA ASP A 802 -12.10 -3.36 3.11
C ASP A 802 -12.59 -2.25 2.16
N ASN A 803 -12.27 -0.99 2.47
CA ASN A 803 -12.60 0.13 1.62
C ASN A 803 -11.90 0.05 0.26
N LYS A 804 -10.71 -0.57 0.17
CA LYS A 804 -9.94 -0.77 -1.08
C LYS A 804 -9.81 0.50 -1.91
N LYS A 805 -9.66 1.66 -1.25
CA LYS A 805 -9.61 2.98 -1.87
C LYS A 805 -8.41 3.76 -1.37
N LEU A 806 -7.59 4.25 -2.30
CA LEU A 806 -6.49 5.17 -2.03
C LEU A 806 -7.02 6.58 -2.18
N CYS A 807 -6.97 7.35 -1.10
CA CYS A 807 -7.33 8.76 -1.10
C CYS A 807 -6.05 9.58 -1.22
N LEU A 808 -5.95 10.39 -2.28
CA LEU A 808 -4.83 11.30 -2.49
C LEU A 808 -5.18 12.71 -1.99
N VAL A 809 -4.15 13.49 -1.66
CA VAL A 809 -4.30 14.90 -1.25
C VAL A 809 -4.93 15.74 -2.35
N SER A 810 -4.85 15.34 -3.63
CA SER A 810 -5.60 15.98 -4.73
C SER A 810 -7.12 15.90 -4.60
N GLY A 811 -7.63 15.07 -3.70
CA GLY A 811 -9.03 14.67 -3.63
C GLY A 811 -9.38 13.51 -4.56
N GLU A 812 -8.44 13.02 -5.39
CA GLU A 812 -8.66 11.81 -6.21
C GLU A 812 -8.77 10.56 -5.32
N ILE A 813 -9.79 9.75 -5.60
CA ILE A 813 -10.02 8.47 -4.93
C ILE A 813 -9.82 7.34 -5.94
N ILE A 814 -8.73 6.57 -5.79
CA ILE A 814 -8.40 5.43 -6.64
C ILE A 814 -8.89 4.14 -5.97
N ALA A 815 -9.92 3.51 -6.54
CA ALA A 815 -10.42 2.21 -6.07
C ALA A 815 -9.59 1.07 -6.67
N LEU A 816 -9.12 0.15 -5.82
CA LEU A 816 -8.44 -1.07 -6.24
C LEU A 816 -9.43 -2.05 -6.86
N THR A 817 -8.99 -2.76 -7.89
CA THR A 817 -9.76 -3.87 -8.48
C THR A 817 -9.60 -5.15 -7.65
N ALA A 818 -10.51 -6.12 -7.82
CA ALA A 818 -10.42 -7.41 -7.14
C ALA A 818 -9.17 -8.24 -7.50
N LYS A 819 -8.48 -7.88 -8.59
CA LYS A 819 -7.28 -8.55 -9.13
C LYS A 819 -5.96 -7.98 -8.59
N MET A 820 -6.02 -6.87 -7.86
CA MET A 820 -4.86 -6.19 -7.30
C MET A 820 -4.54 -6.71 -5.90
N ARG A 821 -3.24 -6.79 -5.58
CA ARG A 821 -2.72 -7.11 -4.24
C ARG A 821 -1.64 -6.12 -3.85
N MET A 822 -1.69 -5.62 -2.63
CA MET A 822 -0.69 -4.75 -2.01
C MET A 822 0.14 -5.60 -1.06
N GLN A 823 1.45 -5.68 -1.30
CA GLN A 823 2.36 -6.52 -0.54
C GLN A 823 3.52 -5.66 -0.03
N PHE A 824 4.01 -5.94 1.18
CA PHE A 824 5.15 -5.24 1.77
C PHE A 824 6.24 -6.25 2.12
N GLU A 825 7.46 -6.03 1.65
CA GLU A 825 8.63 -6.79 2.06
C GLU A 825 9.39 -6.00 3.13
N VAL A 826 9.35 -6.49 4.37
CA VAL A 826 9.87 -5.76 5.55
C VAL A 826 10.74 -6.66 6.43
N GLU A 827 11.65 -6.04 7.19
CA GLU A 827 12.48 -6.73 8.16
C GLU A 827 11.73 -7.01 9.47
N ASP A 828 11.16 -5.96 10.05
CA ASP A 828 10.38 -5.99 11.29
C ASP A 828 9.07 -5.18 11.15
N LEU A 829 8.26 -5.22 12.22
CA LEU A 829 6.97 -4.53 12.33
C LEU A 829 6.84 -3.74 13.62
N GLU A 830 7.90 -3.04 14.05
CA GLU A 830 7.82 -2.25 15.29
C GLU A 830 6.79 -1.11 15.21
N VAL A 831 6.52 -0.62 13.99
CA VAL A 831 5.75 0.62 13.76
C VAL A 831 4.49 0.44 12.91
N ALA A 832 4.05 -0.80 12.65
CA ALA A 832 2.92 -1.09 11.77
C ALA A 832 1.94 -2.13 12.35
N SER A 833 0.64 -1.87 12.18
CA SER A 833 -0.47 -2.69 12.71
C SER A 833 -1.16 -3.58 11.65
N CYS A 834 -0.46 -3.90 10.56
CA CYS A 834 -0.98 -4.76 9.49
C CYS A 834 -0.72 -6.24 9.75
N VAL A 835 -1.46 -7.11 9.05
CA VAL A 835 -1.34 -8.56 9.24
C VAL A 835 0.02 -9.05 8.72
N PRO A 836 0.91 -9.54 9.60
CA PRO A 836 2.16 -10.15 9.18
C PRO A 836 1.90 -11.50 8.51
N LEU A 837 2.77 -11.84 7.59
CA LEU A 837 3.05 -13.19 7.16
C LEU A 837 4.51 -13.41 7.52
N SER A 838 4.75 -14.10 8.64
CA SER A 838 6.10 -14.41 9.10
C SER A 838 6.70 -15.42 8.12
N THR A 839 7.69 -14.95 7.37
CA THR A 839 8.38 -15.75 6.38
C THR A 839 9.81 -15.99 6.80
N LEU A 840 10.05 -17.29 6.98
CA LEU A 840 11.30 -18.01 6.92
C LEU A 840 12.20 -17.84 8.17
N GLY A 841 12.42 -18.98 8.84
CA GLY A 841 13.36 -19.13 9.93
C GLY A 841 14.81 -18.89 9.51
N SER A 842 15.70 -19.03 10.50
CA SER A 842 17.14 -18.77 10.38
C SER A 842 17.76 -19.28 9.07
N ALA A 843 18.73 -18.53 8.54
CA ALA A 843 19.39 -18.73 7.23
C ALA A 843 19.83 -20.19 6.92
N HIS A 844 20.04 -21.03 7.93
CA HIS A 844 20.34 -22.46 7.79
C HIS A 844 19.21 -23.30 7.15
N GLU A 845 17.93 -22.94 7.28
CA GLU A 845 16.81 -23.75 6.75
C GLU A 845 16.48 -23.46 5.27
N LEU A 846 16.91 -22.30 4.76
CA LEU A 846 16.65 -21.83 3.38
C LEU A 846 17.80 -22.13 2.43
N LEU A 847 19.01 -21.84 2.89
CA LEU A 847 20.20 -22.32 2.23
C LEU A 847 20.32 -23.77 2.61
N ASN A 848 19.77 -24.65 1.78
CA ASN A 848 20.22 -26.02 1.74
C ASN A 848 21.72 -25.97 1.35
N LEU A 849 22.58 -25.70 2.34
CA LEU A 849 24.04 -25.58 2.26
C LEU A 849 24.67 -26.90 1.76
N GLU A 850 23.87 -27.95 1.65
CA GLU A 850 24.14 -29.15 0.85
C GLU A 850 24.27 -28.91 -0.67
N SER A 851 24.25 -27.67 -1.14
CA SER A 851 24.38 -27.33 -2.55
C SER A 851 25.66 -27.97 -3.14
N THR A 852 25.45 -28.68 -4.24
CA THR A 852 26.35 -29.34 -5.20
C THR A 852 27.85 -29.09 -5.15
N MET A 853 28.33 -27.92 -4.75
CA MET A 853 29.76 -27.66 -4.61
C MET A 853 30.39 -28.59 -3.57
N TRP A 854 29.72 -28.86 -2.43
CA TRP A 854 30.26 -29.76 -1.39
C TRP A 854 30.29 -31.24 -1.79
N LYS A 855 29.48 -31.62 -2.79
CA LYS A 855 29.54 -32.96 -3.40
C LYS A 855 30.53 -33.06 -4.55
N VAL A 856 30.78 -31.96 -5.28
CA VAL A 856 31.89 -31.89 -6.26
C VAL A 856 33.24 -31.98 -5.55
N THR A 857 33.31 -31.52 -4.30
CA THR A 857 34.54 -31.51 -3.48
C THR A 857 34.67 -32.72 -2.56
N GLY A 858 33.59 -33.50 -2.37
CA GLY A 858 33.59 -34.77 -1.65
C GLY A 858 33.78 -34.68 -0.13
N SER A 859 33.75 -33.49 0.47
CA SER A 859 34.02 -33.32 1.90
C SER A 859 32.79 -32.76 2.64
N THR A 860 32.23 -33.55 3.56
CA THR A 860 31.26 -33.11 4.59
C THR A 860 31.90 -32.12 5.58
N VAL A 861 33.22 -32.07 5.59
CA VAL A 861 34.08 -31.32 6.50
C VAL A 861 33.90 -29.80 6.37
N CYS A 862 33.75 -29.26 5.15
CA CYS A 862 33.60 -27.82 4.94
C CYS A 862 32.28 -27.25 5.52
N HIS A 863 31.21 -28.05 5.57
CA HIS A 863 29.91 -27.61 6.11
C HIS A 863 29.97 -27.35 7.62
N ASP A 864 30.55 -28.30 8.37
CA ASP A 864 30.67 -28.21 9.82
C ASP A 864 31.53 -27.02 10.25
N TYR A 865 32.54 -26.66 9.45
CA TYR A 865 33.37 -25.49 9.70
C TYR A 865 32.63 -24.17 9.49
N VAL A 866 31.76 -24.05 8.48
CA VAL A 866 30.95 -22.84 8.28
C VAL A 866 30.02 -22.63 9.47
N SER A 867 29.31 -23.67 9.92
CA SER A 867 28.40 -23.56 11.07
C SER A 867 29.15 -23.17 12.36
N LYS A 868 30.32 -23.77 12.62
CA LYS A 868 31.15 -23.41 13.79
C LYS A 868 31.66 -21.98 13.70
N ALA A 869 32.13 -21.54 12.53
CA ALA A 869 32.60 -20.17 12.31
C ALA A 869 31.49 -19.13 12.52
N GLN A 870 30.25 -19.42 12.10
CA GLN A 870 29.11 -18.54 12.35
C GLN A 870 28.75 -18.45 13.84
N THR A 871 28.74 -19.58 14.55
CA THR A 871 28.49 -19.58 16.00
C THR A 871 29.56 -18.78 16.74
N LEU A 872 30.84 -18.95 16.36
CA LEU A 872 31.92 -18.16 16.94
C LEU A 872 31.76 -16.67 16.64
N ARG A 873 31.45 -16.31 15.39
CA ARG A 873 31.23 -14.91 15.00
C ARG A 873 30.22 -14.21 15.91
N ARG A 874 29.13 -14.89 16.31
CA ARG A 874 28.11 -14.34 17.23
C ARG A 874 28.62 -14.10 18.66
N LEU A 875 29.73 -14.73 19.03
CA LEU A 875 30.39 -14.60 20.34
C LEU A 875 31.55 -13.59 20.32
N LEU A 876 31.90 -13.11 19.12
CA LEU A 876 32.96 -12.15 18.88
C LEU A 876 32.36 -10.76 18.59
N GLU A 877 33.18 -9.71 18.76
CA GLU A 877 32.76 -8.35 18.44
C GLU A 877 32.95 -8.07 16.93
N GLU A 878 31.87 -7.63 16.28
CA GLU A 878 31.89 -7.21 14.87
C GLU A 878 32.02 -5.69 14.75
N VAL A 879 32.71 -5.22 13.70
CA VAL A 879 32.84 -3.78 13.41
C VAL A 879 31.51 -3.16 13.01
N VAL A 880 30.69 -3.94 12.29
CA VAL A 880 29.31 -3.63 11.91
C VAL A 880 28.51 -4.92 12.03
N THR A 881 27.29 -4.84 12.52
CA THR A 881 26.37 -5.99 12.60
C THR A 881 26.17 -6.58 11.21
N THR A 882 26.45 -7.88 11.02
CA THR A 882 26.21 -8.54 9.74
C THR A 882 25.28 -9.75 9.84
N THR A 883 24.44 -9.93 8.82
CA THR A 883 23.48 -11.03 8.76
C THR A 883 24.17 -12.33 8.34
N ASP A 884 23.81 -13.46 8.97
CA ASP A 884 24.40 -14.78 8.70
C ASP A 884 24.39 -15.15 7.20
N ASN A 885 23.29 -14.88 6.51
CA ASN A 885 23.17 -15.17 5.08
C ASN A 885 24.16 -14.33 4.25
N ASN A 886 24.32 -13.04 4.57
CA ASN A 886 25.26 -12.19 3.85
C ASN A 886 26.72 -12.67 4.03
N SER A 887 27.08 -13.13 5.23
CA SER A 887 28.42 -13.66 5.50
C SER A 887 28.70 -14.98 4.75
N ILE A 888 27.69 -15.86 4.65
CA ILE A 888 27.79 -17.07 3.82
C ILE A 888 27.87 -16.71 2.32
N GLN A 889 27.05 -15.77 1.85
CA GLN A 889 27.12 -15.31 0.47
C GLN A 889 28.46 -14.65 0.16
N ALA A 890 29.06 -13.93 1.11
CA ALA A 890 30.39 -13.37 0.95
C ALA A 890 31.45 -14.48 0.78
N LEU A 891 31.37 -15.57 1.55
CA LEU A 891 32.21 -16.76 1.37
C LEU A 891 32.09 -17.32 -0.05
N PHE A 892 30.86 -17.54 -0.51
CA PHE A 892 30.62 -18.08 -1.84
C PHE A 892 31.04 -17.13 -2.97
N ARG A 893 30.75 -15.84 -2.85
CA ARG A 893 31.20 -14.83 -3.83
C ARG A 893 32.72 -14.79 -3.92
N LEU A 894 33.43 -14.91 -2.80
CA LEU A 894 34.89 -14.93 -2.77
C LEU A 894 35.45 -16.20 -3.40
N MET A 895 34.87 -17.36 -3.10
CA MET A 895 35.23 -18.63 -3.75
C MET A 895 34.96 -18.60 -5.26
N ASP A 896 33.82 -18.03 -5.68
CA ASP A 896 33.45 -17.86 -7.10
C ASP A 896 34.50 -17.03 -7.86
N CYS A 897 35.05 -15.99 -7.23
CA CYS A 897 36.12 -15.17 -7.83
C CYS A 897 37.37 -16.00 -8.15
N TYR A 898 37.66 -17.02 -7.34
CA TYR A 898 38.77 -17.94 -7.62
C TYR A 898 38.38 -19.05 -8.60
N PHE A 899 37.13 -19.51 -8.58
CA PHE A 899 36.64 -20.57 -9.45
C PHE A 899 36.35 -20.13 -10.89
N ILE A 900 36.21 -18.83 -11.15
CA ILE A 900 35.98 -18.32 -12.51
C ILE A 900 37.09 -18.74 -13.48
N ASN A 901 38.34 -18.82 -12.98
CA ASN A 901 39.51 -19.27 -13.74
C ASN A 901 39.45 -20.76 -14.12
N PHE A 902 38.55 -21.51 -13.50
CA PHE A 902 38.34 -22.94 -13.70
C PHE A 902 37.02 -23.25 -14.42
N GLN A 903 36.36 -22.25 -15.03
CA GLN A 903 35.16 -22.50 -15.82
C GLN A 903 35.51 -23.11 -17.20
N PRO A 904 34.70 -24.06 -17.70
CA PRO A 904 34.92 -24.66 -19.00
C PRO A 904 34.69 -23.64 -20.13
N THR A 905 35.75 -23.35 -20.88
CA THR A 905 35.71 -22.53 -22.09
C THR A 905 35.65 -23.42 -23.33
N GLU A 906 35.34 -22.87 -24.51
CA GLU A 906 35.36 -23.64 -25.77
C GLU A 906 36.72 -24.31 -26.05
N LEU A 907 37.78 -23.79 -25.44
CA LEU A 907 39.15 -24.29 -25.52
C LEU A 907 39.50 -25.35 -24.44
N LYS A 908 38.70 -25.51 -23.38
CA LYS A 908 38.94 -26.45 -22.26
C LYS A 908 37.64 -27.18 -21.83
N PRO A 909 37.43 -28.44 -22.24
CA PRO A 909 36.23 -29.20 -21.89
C PRO A 909 36.16 -29.60 -20.40
N ALA A 910 34.94 -29.87 -19.91
CA ALA A 910 34.61 -30.00 -18.48
C ALA A 910 35.20 -31.21 -17.74
N ALA A 911 35.72 -32.24 -18.43
CA ALA A 911 36.02 -33.54 -17.84
C ALA A 911 37.32 -33.62 -16.99
N SER A 912 38.15 -32.56 -16.93
CA SER A 912 39.46 -32.59 -16.25
C SER A 912 39.57 -31.70 -14.99
N PHE A 913 38.46 -31.15 -14.47
CA PHE A 913 38.51 -30.15 -13.41
C PHE A 913 38.57 -30.76 -12.00
N LYS A 914 39.79 -30.87 -11.46
CA LYS A 914 40.02 -30.90 -10.01
C LYS A 914 40.67 -29.57 -9.62
N VAL A 915 40.05 -28.81 -8.71
CA VAL A 915 40.69 -27.65 -8.08
C VAL A 915 41.80 -28.18 -7.16
N PRO A 916 43.09 -28.00 -7.48
CA PRO A 916 44.17 -28.43 -6.59
C PRO A 916 44.09 -27.61 -5.29
N ASN A 917 44.29 -28.25 -4.14
CA ASN A 917 44.40 -27.57 -2.83
C ASN A 917 43.21 -26.68 -2.45
N LEU A 918 42.02 -27.18 -2.72
CA LEU A 918 40.76 -26.54 -2.36
C LEU A 918 40.63 -26.24 -0.86
N VAL A 919 41.16 -27.10 0.01
CA VAL A 919 40.99 -26.97 1.47
C VAL A 919 41.69 -25.71 2.00
N PRO A 920 43.00 -25.47 1.74
CA PRO A 920 43.65 -24.19 2.04
C PRO A 920 42.93 -22.96 1.47
N LEU A 921 42.46 -23.05 0.21
CA LEU A 921 41.73 -21.95 -0.45
C LEU A 921 40.38 -21.66 0.23
N PHE A 922 39.66 -22.70 0.65
CA PHE A 922 38.41 -22.58 1.39
C PHE A 922 38.63 -21.84 2.71
N PHE A 923 39.65 -22.22 3.48
CA PHE A 923 39.97 -21.54 4.74
C PHE A 923 40.39 -20.09 4.53
N PHE A 924 41.18 -19.79 3.48
CA PHE A 924 41.47 -18.42 3.09
C PHE A 924 40.17 -17.64 2.83
N CYS A 925 39.23 -18.21 2.07
CA CYS A 925 37.94 -17.56 1.80
C CYS A 925 37.06 -17.45 3.05
N LEU A 926 37.14 -18.38 4.00
CA LEU A 926 36.40 -18.37 5.26
C LEU A 926 36.89 -17.24 6.18
N ILE A 927 38.21 -17.09 6.29
CA ILE A 927 38.86 -16.01 7.06
C ILE A 927 38.48 -14.65 6.48
N TRP A 928 38.55 -14.51 5.15
CA TRP A 928 38.28 -13.24 4.46
C TRP A 928 36.81 -12.96 4.16
N SER A 929 35.90 -13.82 4.62
CA SER A 929 34.44 -13.59 4.56
C SER A 929 33.83 -13.49 5.96
N ILE A 930 33.72 -14.61 6.68
CA ILE A 930 33.11 -14.67 8.02
C ILE A 930 34.03 -14.06 9.07
N GLY A 931 35.33 -14.36 9.02
CA GLY A 931 36.31 -13.79 9.95
C GLY A 931 36.59 -12.30 9.74
N ALA A 932 36.38 -11.80 8.52
CA ALA A 932 36.68 -10.42 8.15
C ALA A 932 35.79 -9.39 8.88
N THR A 933 34.61 -9.78 9.35
CA THR A 933 33.66 -8.90 10.05
C THR A 933 34.09 -8.59 11.49
N CYS A 934 34.95 -9.42 12.07
CA CYS A 934 35.48 -9.25 13.42
C CYS A 934 36.42 -8.04 13.53
N ASP A 935 36.37 -7.39 14.70
CA ASP A 935 37.29 -6.31 15.08
C ASP A 935 38.73 -6.84 15.28
N ALA A 936 39.68 -5.92 15.48
CA ALA A 936 41.10 -6.29 15.60
C ALA A 936 41.39 -7.26 16.76
N LYS A 937 40.68 -7.12 17.89
CA LYS A 937 40.86 -8.00 19.05
C LYS A 937 40.25 -9.39 18.80
N SER A 938 39.04 -9.42 18.24
CA SER A 938 38.30 -10.65 17.99
C SER A 938 38.88 -11.51 16.87
N ARG A 939 39.60 -10.90 15.92
CA ARG A 939 40.33 -11.66 14.89
C ARG A 939 41.35 -12.64 15.48
N ASN A 940 41.95 -12.33 16.63
CA ASN A 940 42.85 -13.26 17.32
C ASN A 940 42.07 -14.51 17.76
N GLY A 941 40.91 -14.32 18.41
CA GLY A 941 40.05 -15.43 18.82
C GLY A 941 39.52 -16.26 17.63
N PHE A 942 39.22 -15.61 16.50
CA PHE A 942 38.84 -16.31 15.27
C PHE A 942 40.01 -17.12 14.68
N SER A 943 41.21 -16.53 14.62
CA SER A 943 42.42 -17.21 14.14
C SER A 943 42.79 -18.40 15.03
N ASP A 944 42.70 -18.25 16.35
CA ASP A 944 42.98 -19.30 17.33
C ASP A 944 42.03 -20.49 17.20
N LEU A 945 40.74 -20.24 16.95
CA LEU A 945 39.79 -21.32 16.69
C LEU A 945 40.14 -22.06 15.40
N VAL A 946 40.42 -21.35 14.30
CA VAL A 946 40.78 -22.00 13.04
C VAL A 946 42.04 -22.87 13.22
N TRP A 947 43.02 -22.41 14.01
CA TRP A 947 44.16 -23.22 14.41
C TRP A 947 43.79 -24.43 15.25
N ALA A 948 43.00 -24.25 16.31
CA ALA A 948 42.54 -25.33 17.18
C ALA A 948 41.71 -26.38 16.41
N THR A 949 41.06 -25.99 15.31
CA THR A 949 40.33 -26.90 14.42
C THR A 949 41.19 -27.66 13.42
N VAL A 950 42.46 -27.27 13.26
CA VAL A 950 43.42 -27.91 12.37
C VAL A 950 44.45 -28.72 13.16
N ASN A 951 44.83 -28.25 14.35
CA ASN A 951 45.64 -29.01 15.30
C ASN A 951 45.37 -28.49 16.72
N ALA A 952 44.81 -29.35 17.57
CA ALA A 952 44.36 -29.02 18.92
C ALA A 952 45.51 -28.60 19.87
N ASP A 953 46.77 -28.97 19.55
CA ASP A 953 47.93 -28.74 20.41
C ASP A 953 48.60 -27.37 20.18
N LEU A 954 48.19 -26.60 19.16
CA LEU A 954 48.93 -25.40 18.72
C LEU A 954 48.57 -24.10 19.44
N ARG A 955 47.37 -23.97 20.02
CA ARG A 955 46.98 -22.81 20.86
C ARG A 955 45.70 -23.11 21.65
N PRO A 956 45.68 -23.01 22.99
CA PRO A 956 44.42 -22.91 23.72
C PRO A 956 43.76 -21.56 23.40
N PRO A 957 42.44 -21.49 23.15
CA PRO A 957 41.75 -20.23 22.90
C PRO A 957 41.92 -19.28 24.09
N VAL A 958 42.23 -18.01 23.83
CA VAL A 958 42.50 -16.96 24.84
C VAL A 958 41.30 -16.71 25.79
N VAL A 959 40.11 -17.21 25.47
CA VAL A 959 38.90 -16.98 26.26
C VAL A 959 38.66 -18.18 27.21
N GLU A 960 39.19 -18.08 28.43
CA GLU A 960 39.16 -19.13 29.47
C GLU A 960 37.75 -19.67 29.79
N ASP A 961 36.70 -18.85 29.63
CA ASP A 961 35.31 -19.24 29.89
C ASP A 961 34.60 -19.89 28.69
N LEU A 962 35.09 -19.68 27.46
CA LEU A 962 34.46 -20.17 26.23
C LEU A 962 35.05 -21.50 25.73
N GLY A 963 36.29 -21.81 26.11
CA GLY A 963 37.00 -23.03 25.70
C GLY A 963 36.36 -24.34 26.17
N LYS A 964 35.66 -24.37 27.31
CA LYS A 964 35.18 -25.64 27.90
C LYS A 964 33.90 -26.20 27.27
N ALA A 965 33.03 -25.36 26.70
CA ALA A 965 31.78 -25.81 26.08
C ALA A 965 31.91 -26.10 24.57
N PHE A 966 32.88 -25.50 23.89
CA PHE A 966 33.08 -25.64 22.44
C PHE A 966 33.97 -26.84 22.04
N LEU A 967 34.79 -27.37 22.96
CA LEU A 967 35.73 -28.48 22.72
C LEU A 967 35.08 -29.87 22.75
N THR A 968 33.79 -30.00 23.08
CA THR A 968 33.06 -31.26 22.98
C THR A 968 32.42 -31.42 21.59
N ALA A 969 33.24 -31.68 20.57
CA ALA A 969 32.78 -32.15 19.26
C ALA A 969 33.79 -33.15 18.66
N PRO A 970 33.35 -34.11 17.82
CA PRO A 970 33.98 -35.42 17.62
C PRO A 970 35.34 -35.36 16.90
N GLU A 971 36.12 -36.44 17.06
CA GLU A 971 37.43 -36.75 16.45
C GLU A 971 37.74 -35.95 15.16
N LEU A 972 38.71 -35.04 15.27
CA LEU A 972 39.24 -34.21 14.19
C LEU A 972 39.98 -35.06 13.14
N GLN A 973 39.76 -34.79 11.85
CA GLN A 973 40.56 -35.38 10.77
C GLN A 973 41.95 -34.70 10.73
N PRO A 974 43.05 -35.44 10.92
CA PRO A 974 44.41 -34.89 11.05
C PRO A 974 45.06 -34.41 9.73
N ASP A 975 44.31 -34.34 8.62
CA ASP A 975 44.88 -34.15 7.26
C ASP A 975 44.72 -32.72 6.69
N VAL A 976 44.37 -31.71 7.51
CA VAL A 976 44.34 -30.31 7.07
C VAL A 976 45.68 -29.65 7.34
N GLU A 977 46.41 -29.24 6.29
CA GLU A 977 47.67 -28.51 6.43
C GLU A 977 47.55 -27.08 5.89
N PHE A 978 48.15 -26.11 6.59
CA PHE A 978 48.35 -24.74 6.10
C PHE A 978 49.82 -24.53 5.70
N PRO A 979 50.21 -24.96 4.48
CA PRO A 979 51.60 -24.89 4.04
C PRO A 979 52.07 -23.44 3.98
N GLY A 980 53.24 -23.15 4.55
CA GLY A 980 53.85 -21.81 4.51
C GLY A 980 53.46 -20.86 5.65
N ILE A 981 52.62 -21.30 6.60
CA ILE A 981 52.35 -20.57 7.85
C ILE A 981 53.03 -21.28 9.02
N GLU A 982 53.71 -20.54 9.89
CA GLU A 982 54.22 -21.12 11.14
C GLU A 982 53.06 -21.39 12.12
N PRO A 983 53.05 -22.56 12.79
CA PRO A 983 52.03 -22.90 13.77
C PRO A 983 51.84 -21.80 14.84
N GLY A 984 50.63 -21.26 14.96
CA GLY A 984 50.28 -20.23 15.94
C GLY A 984 50.42 -18.78 15.46
N ASP A 985 50.86 -18.57 14.21
CA ASP A 985 50.84 -17.24 13.59
C ASP A 985 49.42 -16.74 13.28
N MET A 986 49.29 -15.43 13.12
CA MET A 986 48.01 -14.81 12.78
C MET A 986 47.65 -15.11 11.31
N LEU A 987 46.57 -15.86 11.09
CA LEU A 987 46.17 -16.29 9.74
C LEU A 987 45.84 -15.12 8.80
N TYR A 988 45.47 -13.95 9.35
CA TYR A 988 45.18 -12.74 8.58
C TYR A 988 46.44 -12.08 7.97
N ASP A 989 47.64 -12.41 8.45
CA ASP A 989 48.90 -11.84 7.95
C ASP A 989 49.44 -12.55 6.70
N TYR A 990 48.73 -13.61 6.27
CA TYR A 990 49.12 -14.45 5.15
C TYR A 990 48.12 -14.40 3.99
N PHE A 991 48.66 -14.49 2.79
CA PHE A 991 47.96 -14.59 1.52
C PHE A 991 48.12 -16.00 0.95
N TYR A 992 47.05 -16.61 0.42
CA TYR A 992 47.15 -17.91 -0.25
C TYR A 992 47.55 -17.74 -1.73
N ASP A 993 48.80 -18.07 -2.05
CA ASP A 993 49.34 -18.04 -3.41
C ASP A 993 48.97 -19.34 -4.15
N GLN A 994 48.10 -19.22 -5.16
CA GLN A 994 47.63 -20.38 -5.94
C GLN A 994 48.72 -21.02 -6.81
N GLU A 995 49.71 -20.24 -7.25
CA GLU A 995 50.81 -20.75 -8.08
C GLU A 995 51.79 -21.54 -7.24
N LYS A 996 52.18 -20.97 -6.08
CA LYS A 996 53.09 -21.61 -5.12
C LYS A 996 52.41 -22.65 -4.23
N LYS A 997 51.07 -22.69 -4.25
CA LYS A 997 50.25 -23.63 -3.47
C LYS A 997 50.45 -23.54 -1.95
N GLN A 998 50.90 -22.39 -1.46
CA GLN A 998 51.22 -22.15 -0.06
C GLN A 998 50.82 -20.74 0.36
N PHE A 999 50.68 -20.52 1.66
CA PHE A 999 50.49 -19.21 2.24
C PHE A 999 51.83 -18.46 2.29
N VAL A 1000 51.79 -17.16 1.97
CA VAL A 1000 52.95 -16.26 1.99
C VAL A 1000 52.60 -14.96 2.71
N PRO A 1001 53.53 -14.31 3.43
CA PRO A 1001 53.23 -13.04 4.11
C PRO A 1001 52.84 -11.95 3.11
N TRP A 1002 51.82 -11.13 3.42
CA TRP A 1002 51.29 -10.11 2.49
C TRP A 1002 52.35 -9.16 1.92
N MET A 1003 53.33 -8.73 2.72
CA MET A 1003 54.38 -7.79 2.26
C MET A 1003 55.31 -8.39 1.20
N THR A 1004 55.33 -9.72 1.05
CA THR A 1004 56.12 -10.38 0.00
C THR A 1004 55.44 -10.35 -1.37
N THR A 1005 54.16 -9.97 -1.42
CA THR A 1005 53.36 -9.89 -2.66
C THR A 1005 53.56 -8.59 -3.44
N ILE A 1006 54.17 -7.57 -2.82
CA ILE A 1006 54.41 -6.25 -3.42
C ILE A 1006 55.90 -5.92 -3.51
N PRO A 1007 56.34 -5.12 -4.50
CA PRO A 1007 57.72 -4.64 -4.57
C PRO A 1007 58.03 -3.68 -3.40
N LYS A 1008 59.32 -3.53 -3.07
CA LYS A 1008 59.76 -2.58 -2.03
C LYS A 1008 59.33 -1.16 -2.41
N PHE A 1009 58.66 -0.48 -1.48
CA PHE A 1009 58.18 0.88 -1.69
C PHE A 1009 59.33 1.88 -1.77
N GLU A 1010 59.37 2.67 -2.84
CA GLU A 1010 60.28 3.79 -3.01
C GLU A 1010 59.46 5.08 -3.15
N VAL A 1011 59.86 6.13 -2.42
CA VAL A 1011 59.17 7.43 -2.46
C VAL A 1011 59.40 8.09 -3.83
N PRO A 1012 58.34 8.44 -4.59
CA PRO A 1012 58.49 9.10 -5.88
C PRO A 1012 59.19 10.46 -5.73
N ARG A 1013 60.23 10.69 -6.54
CA ARG A 1013 60.99 11.96 -6.51
C ARG A 1013 60.10 13.12 -6.95
N GLY A 1014 59.84 14.07 -6.05
CA GLY A 1014 59.02 15.26 -6.32
C GLY A 1014 57.55 15.16 -5.89
N ALA A 1015 57.11 14.04 -5.30
CA ALA A 1015 55.77 13.93 -4.72
C ALA A 1015 55.62 14.86 -3.52
N LYS A 1016 54.46 15.53 -3.40
CA LYS A 1016 54.12 16.31 -2.21
C LYS A 1016 53.90 15.36 -1.03
N TYR A 1017 54.27 15.79 0.18
CA TYR A 1017 54.15 14.96 1.39
C TYR A 1017 52.73 14.39 1.58
N GLU A 1018 51.72 15.19 1.25
CA GLU A 1018 50.29 14.84 1.34
C GLU A 1018 49.84 13.74 0.34
N GLU A 1019 50.61 13.51 -0.72
CA GLU A 1019 50.30 12.54 -1.78
C GLU A 1019 51.03 11.19 -1.59
N ILE A 1020 51.89 11.09 -0.57
CA ILE A 1020 52.67 9.88 -0.28
C ILE A 1020 51.83 8.90 0.56
N VAL A 1021 51.40 7.81 -0.07
CA VAL A 1021 50.71 6.69 0.61
C VAL A 1021 51.69 5.52 0.72
N VAL A 1022 52.14 5.21 1.94
CA VAL A 1022 53.06 4.09 2.19
C VAL A 1022 52.26 2.79 2.33
N PRO A 1023 52.55 1.75 1.53
CA PRO A 1023 51.90 0.46 1.66
C PRO A 1023 52.21 -0.20 3.01
N SER A 1024 51.18 -0.42 3.81
CA SER A 1024 51.17 -1.29 4.99
C SER A 1024 50.51 -2.64 4.68
N VAL A 1025 50.72 -3.65 5.52
CA VAL A 1025 50.02 -4.95 5.46
C VAL A 1025 48.51 -4.73 5.31
N ASP A 1026 47.96 -3.80 6.09
CA ASP A 1026 46.53 -3.46 6.11
C ASP A 1026 46.02 -2.81 4.82
N SER A 1027 46.85 -1.98 4.18
CA SER A 1027 46.51 -1.39 2.88
C SER A 1027 46.56 -2.43 1.76
N VAL A 1028 47.55 -3.33 1.78
CA VAL A 1028 47.74 -4.36 0.75
C VAL A 1028 46.58 -5.36 0.78
N ARG A 1029 46.25 -5.87 1.97
CA ARG A 1029 45.14 -6.83 2.14
C ARG A 1029 43.78 -6.21 1.75
N LEU A 1030 43.55 -4.93 2.08
CA LEU A 1030 42.32 -4.21 1.73
C LEU A 1030 42.20 -4.05 0.20
N VAL A 1031 43.24 -3.52 -0.44
CA VAL A 1031 43.24 -3.28 -1.90
C VAL A 1031 43.13 -4.59 -2.66
N TYR A 1032 43.79 -5.66 -2.20
CA TYR A 1032 43.70 -6.98 -2.83
C TYR A 1032 42.28 -7.55 -2.82
N ILE A 1033 41.62 -7.60 -1.65
CA ILE A 1033 40.26 -8.13 -1.56
C ILE A 1033 39.28 -7.25 -2.35
N PHE A 1034 39.44 -5.93 -2.28
CA PHE A 1034 38.67 -4.99 -3.08
C PHE A 1034 38.82 -5.25 -4.58
N GLN A 1035 40.06 -5.36 -5.08
CA GLN A 1035 40.38 -5.69 -6.47
C GLN A 1035 39.73 -7.00 -6.91
N LEU A 1036 39.93 -8.05 -6.12
CA LEU A 1036 39.45 -9.39 -6.45
C LEU A 1036 37.93 -9.39 -6.66
N LEU A 1037 37.20 -8.73 -5.76
CA LEU A 1037 35.74 -8.66 -5.83
C LEU A 1037 35.26 -7.75 -6.98
N VAL A 1038 35.80 -6.53 -7.09
CA VAL A 1038 35.36 -5.54 -8.08
C VAL A 1038 35.65 -5.98 -9.53
N LEU A 1039 36.82 -6.60 -9.77
CA LEU A 1039 37.17 -7.12 -11.10
C LEU A 1039 36.30 -8.32 -11.51
N ASN A 1040 35.69 -9.01 -10.54
CA ASN A 1040 34.74 -10.10 -10.75
C ASN A 1040 33.27 -9.69 -10.59
N ASP A 1041 32.98 -8.38 -10.74
CA ASP A 1041 31.64 -7.81 -10.68
C ASP A 1041 30.89 -8.11 -9.37
N LYS A 1042 31.63 -8.15 -8.26
CA LYS A 1042 31.08 -8.28 -6.90
C LYS A 1042 31.18 -6.94 -6.16
N HIS A 1043 30.09 -6.54 -5.52
CA HIS A 1043 30.04 -5.34 -4.69
C HIS A 1043 30.78 -5.55 -3.36
N VAL A 1044 31.40 -4.48 -2.84
CA VAL A 1044 32.23 -4.50 -1.63
C VAL A 1044 31.82 -3.38 -0.69
N LEU A 1045 31.73 -3.68 0.61
CA LEU A 1045 31.57 -2.69 1.68
C LEU A 1045 32.81 -2.75 2.58
N CYS A 1046 33.43 -1.60 2.86
CA CYS A 1046 34.64 -1.50 3.68
C CYS A 1046 34.41 -0.69 4.96
N PRO A 1047 33.80 -1.28 6.00
CA PRO A 1047 33.56 -0.59 7.26
C PRO A 1047 34.84 -0.40 8.07
N GLY A 1048 34.88 0.62 8.93
CA GLY A 1048 35.96 0.79 9.91
C GLY A 1048 36.13 2.23 10.39
N PRO A 1049 36.95 2.45 11.44
CA PRO A 1049 37.11 3.76 12.08
C PRO A 1049 37.57 4.87 11.14
N THR A 1050 37.26 6.12 11.45
CA THR A 1050 37.75 7.27 10.67
C THR A 1050 39.28 7.36 10.71
N GLY A 1051 39.90 7.87 9.64
CA GLY A 1051 41.35 8.07 9.57
C GLY A 1051 42.20 6.83 9.28
N THR A 1052 41.63 5.65 9.05
CA THR A 1052 42.40 4.41 8.80
C THR A 1052 42.84 4.20 7.33
N GLY A 1053 42.87 5.25 6.51
CA GLY A 1053 43.34 5.18 5.12
C GLY A 1053 42.44 4.42 4.12
N LYS A 1054 41.23 3.97 4.50
CA LYS A 1054 40.32 3.19 3.63
C LYS A 1054 40.00 3.89 2.31
N SER A 1055 39.40 5.08 2.39
CA SER A 1055 38.99 5.85 1.21
C SER A 1055 40.19 6.23 0.36
N VAL A 1056 41.32 6.60 0.98
CA VAL A 1056 42.54 6.98 0.26
C VAL A 1056 43.08 5.82 -0.59
N ASN A 1057 43.17 4.62 -0.03
CA ASN A 1057 43.67 3.44 -0.75
C ASN A 1057 42.75 3.03 -1.90
N ILE A 1058 41.43 3.04 -1.69
CA ILE A 1058 40.44 2.70 -2.74
C ILE A 1058 40.46 3.76 -3.85
N SER A 1059 40.46 5.05 -3.50
CA SER A 1059 40.51 6.14 -4.49
C SER A 1059 41.80 6.09 -5.31
N LEU A 1060 42.93 5.85 -4.67
CA LEU A 1060 44.23 5.73 -5.35
C LEU A 1060 44.23 4.57 -6.34
N TRP A 1061 43.67 3.43 -5.94
CA TRP A 1061 43.54 2.27 -6.81
C TRP A 1061 42.65 2.57 -8.03
N LEU A 1062 41.45 3.13 -7.79
CA LEU A 1062 40.50 3.48 -8.84
C LEU A 1062 41.08 4.49 -9.86
N GLN A 1063 41.94 5.41 -9.42
CA GLN A 1063 42.52 6.43 -10.28
C GLN A 1063 43.77 5.97 -11.05
N LYS A 1064 44.60 5.10 -10.45
CA LYS A 1064 45.94 4.77 -10.99
C LYS A 1064 46.09 3.33 -11.49
N GLN A 1065 45.27 2.40 -11.01
CA GLN A 1065 45.47 0.96 -11.21
C GLN A 1065 44.25 0.23 -11.77
N ALA A 1066 43.05 0.81 -11.66
CA ALA A 1066 41.86 0.21 -12.24
C ALA A 1066 41.93 0.17 -13.78
N PRO A 1067 41.38 -0.86 -14.44
CA PRO A 1067 41.32 -0.91 -15.90
C PRO A 1067 40.50 0.25 -16.48
N GLU A 1068 40.80 0.69 -17.72
CA GLU A 1068 40.18 1.89 -18.34
C GLU A 1068 38.65 1.85 -18.45
N ASN A 1069 38.06 0.65 -18.46
CA ASN A 1069 36.61 0.48 -18.46
C ASN A 1069 35.96 0.71 -17.10
N TYR A 1070 36.72 0.89 -16.01
CA TYR A 1070 36.20 1.24 -14.68
C TYR A 1070 36.32 2.74 -14.43
N GLN A 1071 35.27 3.33 -13.84
CA GLN A 1071 35.23 4.74 -13.48
C GLN A 1071 34.73 4.89 -12.03
N GLY A 1072 35.56 5.45 -11.16
CA GLY A 1072 35.19 5.71 -9.77
C GLY A 1072 34.25 6.92 -9.65
N VAL A 1073 33.19 6.77 -8.86
CA VAL A 1073 32.28 7.85 -8.49
C VAL A 1073 32.34 8.07 -6.98
N PHE A 1074 32.85 9.22 -6.57
CA PHE A 1074 33.01 9.55 -5.14
C PHE A 1074 31.86 10.42 -4.65
N ILE A 1075 31.07 9.89 -3.72
CA ILE A 1075 29.95 10.58 -3.08
C ILE A 1075 30.18 10.59 -1.57
N ASN A 1076 30.09 11.76 -0.95
CA ASN A 1076 30.25 11.93 0.49
C ASN A 1076 28.87 12.16 1.14
N PHE A 1077 28.57 11.38 2.17
CA PHE A 1077 27.36 11.54 2.97
C PHE A 1077 27.63 12.35 4.23
N SER A 1078 26.70 13.25 4.56
CA SER A 1078 26.64 14.01 5.81
C SER A 1078 25.33 13.73 6.54
N ALA A 1079 25.20 14.17 7.80
CA ALA A 1079 23.97 14.01 8.57
C ALA A 1079 22.74 14.76 7.98
N GLN A 1080 22.96 15.70 7.04
CA GLN A 1080 21.92 16.47 6.36
C GLN A 1080 21.76 16.08 4.88
N THR A 1081 22.40 14.99 4.43
CA THR A 1081 22.23 14.55 3.04
C THR A 1081 20.81 14.02 2.84
N HIS A 1082 20.03 14.70 2.01
CA HIS A 1082 18.66 14.31 1.70
C HIS A 1082 18.60 13.40 0.46
N VAL A 1083 17.50 12.65 0.34
CA VAL A 1083 17.25 11.72 -0.79
C VAL A 1083 17.40 12.39 -2.15
N ASN A 1084 16.78 13.57 -2.32
CA ASN A 1084 16.84 14.31 -3.59
C ASN A 1084 18.28 14.74 -3.93
N GLN A 1085 19.05 15.20 -2.94
CA GLN A 1085 20.45 15.59 -3.15
C GLN A 1085 21.30 14.39 -3.62
N LEU A 1086 21.09 13.22 -3.01
CA LEU A 1086 21.77 11.99 -3.44
C LEU A 1086 21.40 11.62 -4.87
N GLN A 1087 20.11 11.68 -5.21
CA GLN A 1087 19.63 11.38 -6.55
C GLN A 1087 20.25 12.31 -7.59
N ASP A 1088 20.27 13.62 -7.35
CA ASP A 1088 20.88 14.60 -8.26
C ASP A 1088 22.38 14.33 -8.47
N LEU A 1089 23.10 13.96 -7.39
CA LEU A 1089 24.51 13.60 -7.46
C LEU A 1089 24.73 12.36 -8.32
N ILE A 1090 23.89 11.33 -8.18
CA ILE A 1090 23.98 10.10 -8.98
C ILE A 1090 23.63 10.39 -10.45
N ASP A 1091 22.52 11.08 -10.70
CA ASP A 1091 22.03 11.41 -12.04
C ASP A 1091 23.03 12.29 -12.80
N SER A 1092 23.73 13.20 -12.11
CA SER A 1092 24.81 14.02 -12.71
C SER A 1092 26.00 13.20 -13.25
N LYS A 1093 26.16 11.96 -12.77
CA LYS A 1093 27.27 11.07 -13.14
C LYS A 1093 26.84 9.98 -14.13
N LEU A 1094 25.55 9.70 -14.26
CA LEU A 1094 25.02 8.67 -15.16
C LEU A 1094 24.56 9.26 -16.50
N GLU A 1095 24.63 8.44 -17.55
CA GLU A 1095 24.05 8.76 -18.85
C GLU A 1095 22.63 8.21 -18.96
N LYS A 1096 21.73 9.05 -19.48
CA LYS A 1096 20.35 8.66 -19.77
C LYS A 1096 20.30 7.87 -21.07
N ARG A 1097 20.02 6.57 -20.99
CA ARG A 1097 19.93 5.68 -22.16
C ARG A 1097 18.57 5.76 -22.85
N ARG A 1098 17.50 5.73 -22.04
CA ARG A 1098 16.10 5.89 -22.47
C ARG A 1098 15.31 6.48 -21.31
N ARG A 1099 14.04 6.84 -21.55
CA ARG A 1099 13.15 7.37 -20.49
C ARG A 1099 13.14 6.39 -19.30
N GLY A 1100 13.52 6.88 -18.12
CA GLY A 1100 13.57 6.10 -16.88
C GLY A 1100 14.72 5.11 -16.73
N VAL A 1101 15.71 5.08 -17.65
CA VAL A 1101 16.87 4.18 -17.54
C VAL A 1101 18.16 4.96 -17.64
N TYR A 1102 18.89 4.95 -16.53
CA TYR A 1102 20.22 5.53 -16.37
C TYR A 1102 21.26 4.42 -16.31
N GLY A 1103 22.46 4.71 -16.78
CA GLY A 1103 23.57 3.79 -16.65
C GLY A 1103 24.90 4.50 -16.87
N PRO A 1104 26.03 3.82 -16.59
CA PRO A 1104 27.33 4.36 -16.93
C PRO A 1104 27.46 4.56 -18.45
N PRO A 1105 28.39 5.44 -18.88
CA PRO A 1105 28.75 5.61 -20.28
C PRO A 1105 28.97 4.28 -20.98
N ALA A 1106 28.60 4.21 -22.26
CA ALA A 1106 28.68 2.97 -23.03
C ALA A 1106 30.09 2.34 -22.94
N GLY A 1107 30.15 1.06 -22.55
CA GLY A 1107 31.40 0.32 -22.38
C GLY A 1107 32.12 0.55 -21.04
N LYS A 1108 31.63 1.45 -20.17
CA LYS A 1108 32.17 1.67 -18.83
C LYS A 1108 31.35 1.00 -17.73
N LYS A 1109 32.02 0.70 -16.63
CA LYS A 1109 31.48 0.24 -15.34
C LYS A 1109 31.80 1.31 -14.29
N MET A 1110 30.78 1.73 -13.53
CA MET A 1110 30.99 2.67 -12.43
C MET A 1110 31.13 1.92 -11.11
N VAL A 1111 32.04 2.39 -10.26
CA VAL A 1111 32.33 1.87 -8.93
C VAL A 1111 32.06 2.94 -7.89
#